data_AF-A0AAD9E2M9-F1
#
_entry.id   AF-A0AAD9E2M9-F1
#
_cell.length_a   1.000
_cell.length_b   1.000
_cell.length_c   1.000
_cell.angle_alpha   90.00
_cell.angle_beta   90.00
_cell.angle_gamma   90.00
#
_symmetry.space_group_name_H-M   'P 1'
#
loop_
_entity.id
_entity.type
_entity.pdbx_description
1 polymer ?
#
loop_
_entity_poly.entity_id
_entity_poly.type
_entity_poly.pdbx_seq_one_letter_code
_entity_poly.pdbx_strand_id
1 'polypeptide(L)'
;MESYKRFTDESYKNWLKTAESLYILRRHIRDFVENETETYHKSLRESLQREVCVKNCKKYSPQEKKSPLCDRCEQWKVKILENRHTKYGIHWENCQPYLWATEKWEVAKVINVRNNVMHSPDLRLSKKDMEDYIANVVQLAKFLEPHALGLKDISEEIQQFKENLEKYCGQSSPNAENSKDENVKLINREHQALKEKIEFLAQHYEEEQHADLKKELQGMKGFLEQNKDLLENLGPYVNQLDEIQEKVNKHDHQIDNLKNRVDKLEETQDPVFIGDPLKFKNHLIEEAKKWKWSDPVFTEVLEANGYRGQVEVNGHIFTGSYVCNSKKSAHQEVAKKALENLKFCYYSTEQFSHPGCIDKPSTSSTTPSVNPVTSASTGNSFKTMVLAHFDSCHYPPPSEHLDQQDDKNFCKLLLCGPFTFHDKDGSIKKKQAEQQVAMVALQQLSGILNCSFDSVDGGNYKGFLKECLDAHGLKQPKYSTERKEVDIEDGECPNTSGDNSHSYCTRTPRVFSKDASLQPEDNAAVVQPLPTTHPDHNDVHLIGIQGTQTPPIPCQVAKLDCADALFYASATVVLKNQEVVSDGCAQQEHAIESAYKKLACLFRLNAHGGAGNSFKTMVLAQFDSCHYPPPSEHFDQQDDKNFCKLLLCGPFTFHDKDGSIKKKQAEQQVAMVALQQLSGILNCSFDSVDGNYKGFLKECLDAHGLKQPMYSTERKKVDIEEGEGSNTSGDNSYYTKGNQTDTKGNQTPPIPCKVAKLECEEIHTLLVLFNLKPPSVTLESVSNEQKFGITVEVILDNLTFKNKDPCTSRRDAIRKAYYSLGCALGICQSNTDATMLVKQDFSQKSFPLPKEVIEGNIEPFYCSLNNISYNVIYEGQGSTEADAKHDGLQKALHALPLIFGYKTLPSSGSAEEMEAQINTILTRKNQKKLTYSLKWHRYMSSAKLLFKDYTMKSTRQANKKANRSHLSRCMLSLLGEKTESNGPSFRSCLDEWFMKRGLQPPVFEDTEEAQGSKATFSVSLSCSHADWEDNLEAAIEKLIQELSKRFRYLTEQDTY
;
A
#
# COMPACT_ATOMS: atom_id res chain seq x y z
N MET A 1 37.42 -27.02 8.51
CA MET A 1 38.17 -27.66 7.41
C MET A 1 37.26 -28.52 6.49
N GLU A 2 35.94 -28.38 6.59
CA GLU A 2 34.98 -29.26 5.91
C GLU A 2 34.16 -28.54 4.82
N SER A 3 34.00 -27.22 4.95
CA SER A 3 33.47 -26.33 3.92
C SER A 3 34.35 -26.40 2.67
N TYR A 4 33.74 -26.51 1.49
CA TYR A 4 34.37 -26.60 0.16
C TYR A 4 34.91 -27.96 -0.30
N LYS A 5 34.77 -29.06 0.47
CA LYS A 5 35.18 -30.41 0.01
C LYS A 5 34.52 -30.85 -1.31
N ARG A 6 33.29 -30.39 -1.59
CA ARG A 6 32.56 -30.67 -2.85
C ARG A 6 33.31 -30.24 -4.12
N PHE A 7 34.17 -29.23 -4.04
CA PHE A 7 35.01 -28.81 -5.17
C PHE A 7 36.16 -29.79 -5.47
N THR A 8 36.33 -30.85 -4.69
CA THR A 8 37.22 -31.97 -5.05
C THR A 8 36.50 -33.08 -5.84
N ASP A 9 35.17 -33.05 -5.91
CA ASP A 9 34.38 -33.99 -6.70
C ASP A 9 34.32 -33.52 -8.15
N GLU A 10 35.02 -34.22 -9.03
CA GLU A 10 35.04 -33.91 -10.47
C GLU A 10 33.65 -33.98 -11.12
N SER A 11 32.77 -34.86 -10.64
CA SER A 11 31.42 -34.97 -11.19
C SER A 11 30.58 -33.75 -10.83
N TYR A 12 30.81 -33.18 -9.65
CA TYR A 12 30.17 -31.93 -9.21
C TYR A 12 30.72 -30.72 -9.96
N LYS A 13 32.06 -30.63 -10.14
CA LYS A 13 32.67 -29.60 -10.98
C LYS A 13 32.11 -29.62 -12.40
N ASN A 14 31.94 -30.81 -12.98
CA ASN A 14 31.39 -30.95 -14.33
C ASN A 14 29.94 -30.47 -14.42
N TRP A 15 29.13 -30.74 -13.40
CA TRP A 15 27.79 -30.17 -13.28
C TRP A 15 27.83 -28.65 -13.24
N LEU A 16 28.68 -28.06 -12.39
CA LEU A 16 28.79 -26.59 -12.26
C LEU A 16 29.29 -25.91 -13.53
N LYS A 17 30.28 -26.50 -14.25
CA LYS A 17 30.74 -26.01 -15.56
C LYS A 17 29.61 -25.97 -16.58
N THR A 18 28.73 -26.95 -16.54
CA THR A 18 27.62 -27.08 -17.50
C THR A 18 26.46 -26.15 -17.10
N ALA A 19 26.19 -25.98 -15.81
CA ALA A 19 25.23 -24.99 -15.33
C ALA A 19 25.69 -23.57 -15.73
N GLU A 20 26.95 -23.22 -15.49
CA GLU A 20 27.47 -21.89 -15.84
C GLU A 20 27.48 -21.64 -17.35
N SER A 21 27.78 -22.65 -18.19
CA SER A 21 27.72 -22.46 -19.65
C SER A 21 26.30 -22.13 -20.13
N LEU A 22 25.28 -22.73 -19.51
CA LEU A 22 23.87 -22.41 -19.77
C LEU A 22 23.51 -21.01 -19.26
N TYR A 23 24.06 -20.57 -18.14
CA TYR A 23 23.85 -19.21 -17.62
C TYR A 23 24.49 -18.15 -18.50
N ILE A 24 25.72 -18.37 -18.94
CA ILE A 24 26.42 -17.49 -19.90
C ILE A 24 25.59 -17.39 -21.17
N LEU A 25 25.15 -18.52 -21.73
CA LEU A 25 24.27 -18.53 -22.89
C LEU A 25 22.98 -17.73 -22.64
N ARG A 26 22.25 -18.04 -21.56
CA ARG A 26 21.00 -17.36 -21.17
C ARG A 26 21.18 -15.85 -21.05
N ARG A 27 22.28 -15.39 -20.47
CA ARG A 27 22.57 -13.95 -20.29
C ARG A 27 22.61 -13.24 -21.64
N HIS A 28 23.27 -13.84 -22.63
CA HIS A 28 23.48 -13.22 -23.94
C HIS A 28 22.31 -13.42 -24.92
N ILE A 29 21.52 -14.49 -24.77
CA ILE A 29 20.32 -14.69 -25.60
C ILE A 29 19.05 -14.08 -24.99
N ARG A 30 19.07 -13.57 -23.75
CA ARG A 30 17.86 -13.14 -23.02
C ARG A 30 17.04 -12.14 -23.84
N ASP A 31 17.65 -11.04 -24.22
CA ASP A 31 16.96 -9.96 -24.92
C ASP A 31 16.52 -10.41 -26.31
N PHE A 32 17.34 -11.22 -26.98
CA PHE A 32 17.00 -11.82 -28.25
C PHE A 32 15.75 -12.71 -28.14
N VAL A 33 15.73 -13.65 -27.19
CA VAL A 33 14.58 -14.55 -26.96
C VAL A 33 13.35 -13.75 -26.54
N GLU A 34 13.48 -12.76 -25.68
CA GLU A 34 12.38 -11.89 -25.25
C GLU A 34 11.76 -11.14 -26.43
N ASN A 35 12.59 -10.56 -27.29
CA ASN A 35 12.16 -9.80 -28.46
C ASN A 35 11.57 -10.68 -29.56
N GLU A 36 12.19 -11.84 -29.86
CA GLU A 36 11.67 -12.78 -30.86
C GLU A 36 10.35 -13.42 -30.38
N THR A 37 10.25 -13.75 -29.09
CA THR A 37 9.01 -14.31 -28.52
C THR A 37 7.89 -13.27 -28.54
N GLU A 38 8.18 -12.01 -28.21
CA GLU A 38 7.22 -10.90 -28.33
C GLU A 38 6.81 -10.67 -29.79
N THR A 39 7.76 -10.63 -30.72
CA THR A 39 7.51 -10.41 -32.14
C THR A 39 6.62 -11.52 -32.71
N TYR A 40 6.94 -12.77 -32.38
CA TYR A 40 6.14 -13.93 -32.76
C TYR A 40 4.73 -13.88 -32.15
N HIS A 41 4.62 -13.57 -30.85
CA HIS A 41 3.33 -13.45 -30.17
C HIS A 41 2.47 -12.34 -30.75
N LYS A 42 3.05 -11.17 -31.05
CA LYS A 42 2.39 -10.05 -31.70
C LYS A 42 1.86 -10.45 -33.08
N SER A 43 2.66 -11.14 -33.89
CA SER A 43 2.24 -11.68 -35.20
C SER A 43 1.03 -12.62 -35.06
N LEU A 44 1.07 -13.54 -34.09
CA LEU A 44 -0.08 -14.42 -33.80
C LEU A 44 -1.31 -13.63 -33.38
N ARG A 45 -1.17 -12.66 -32.47
CA ARG A 45 -2.28 -11.80 -32.01
C ARG A 45 -2.89 -10.99 -33.13
N GLU A 46 -2.09 -10.45 -34.02
CA GLU A 46 -2.56 -9.69 -35.19
C GLU A 46 -3.32 -10.61 -36.16
N SER A 47 -2.79 -11.81 -36.43
CA SER A 47 -3.46 -12.80 -37.30
C SER A 47 -4.80 -13.31 -36.74
N LEU A 48 -4.95 -13.29 -35.42
CA LEU A 48 -6.14 -13.78 -34.68
C LEU A 48 -6.99 -12.63 -34.10
N GLN A 49 -6.81 -11.40 -34.60
CA GLN A 49 -7.61 -10.23 -34.21
C GLN A 49 -7.66 -9.96 -32.68
N ARG A 50 -6.63 -10.39 -31.95
CA ARG A 50 -6.47 -10.25 -30.49
C ARG A 50 -7.61 -10.88 -29.67
N GLU A 51 -8.31 -11.86 -30.24
CA GLU A 51 -9.43 -12.50 -29.55
C GLU A 51 -8.95 -13.40 -28.40
N VAL A 52 -9.65 -13.29 -27.26
CA VAL A 52 -9.31 -13.99 -26.00
C VAL A 52 -10.25 -15.17 -25.74
N CYS A 53 -9.78 -16.12 -24.93
CA CYS A 53 -10.59 -17.25 -24.49
C CYS A 53 -11.64 -16.80 -23.46
N VAL A 54 -12.92 -16.87 -23.81
CA VAL A 54 -14.03 -16.57 -22.88
C VAL A 54 -14.35 -17.75 -21.95
N LYS A 55 -14.06 -18.99 -22.39
CA LYS A 55 -14.37 -20.21 -21.64
C LYS A 55 -13.32 -20.58 -20.59
N ASN A 56 -12.24 -19.80 -20.47
CA ASN A 56 -11.14 -20.01 -19.52
C ASN A 56 -10.59 -21.46 -19.57
N CYS A 57 -10.24 -21.94 -20.76
CA CYS A 57 -9.74 -23.29 -21.00
C CYS A 57 -8.38 -23.52 -20.31
N LYS A 58 -8.36 -24.23 -19.17
CA LYS A 58 -7.18 -24.33 -18.28
C LYS A 58 -6.07 -25.30 -18.71
N LYS A 59 -6.40 -26.48 -19.26
CA LYS A 59 -5.41 -27.49 -19.66
C LYS A 59 -5.86 -28.21 -20.95
N TYR A 60 -4.90 -28.56 -21.80
CA TYR A 60 -5.11 -29.44 -22.95
C TYR A 60 -4.32 -30.74 -22.74
N SER A 61 -5.03 -31.86 -22.60
CA SER A 61 -4.42 -33.19 -22.58
C SER A 61 -4.77 -33.91 -23.89
N PRO A 62 -3.78 -34.29 -24.72
CA PRO A 62 -4.03 -35.14 -25.88
C PRO A 62 -4.58 -36.53 -25.53
N GLN A 63 -4.37 -36.99 -24.28
CA GLN A 63 -4.68 -38.35 -23.82
C GLN A 63 -6.11 -38.49 -23.31
N GLU A 64 -6.74 -37.40 -22.85
CA GLU A 64 -8.12 -37.39 -22.39
C GLU A 64 -9.03 -36.84 -23.49
N LYS A 65 -9.65 -37.74 -24.28
CA LYS A 65 -10.60 -37.42 -25.38
C LYS A 65 -11.90 -36.70 -24.94
N LYS A 66 -11.91 -35.87 -23.89
CA LYS A 66 -13.15 -35.39 -23.25
C LYS A 66 -13.22 -33.91 -22.86
N SER A 67 -12.43 -33.02 -23.46
CA SER A 67 -12.82 -31.60 -23.54
C SER A 67 -12.26 -30.98 -24.82
N PRO A 68 -13.07 -30.75 -25.86
CA PRO A 68 -12.61 -29.96 -27.00
C PRO A 68 -12.26 -28.56 -26.51
N LEU A 69 -11.12 -28.04 -26.95
CA LEU A 69 -10.80 -26.62 -26.79
C LEU A 69 -11.98 -25.80 -27.33
N CYS A 70 -12.20 -24.62 -26.74
CA CYS A 70 -13.15 -23.69 -27.35
C CYS A 70 -12.65 -23.28 -28.74
N ASP A 71 -13.57 -22.86 -29.62
CA ASP A 71 -13.25 -22.53 -31.01
C ASP A 71 -12.09 -21.52 -31.13
N ARG A 72 -11.98 -20.58 -30.18
CA ARG A 72 -10.88 -19.60 -30.11
C ARG A 72 -9.55 -20.26 -29.78
N CYS A 73 -9.49 -21.10 -28.75
CA CYS A 73 -8.26 -21.82 -28.40
C CYS A 73 -7.86 -22.78 -29.53
N GLU A 74 -8.81 -23.39 -30.25
CA GLU A 74 -8.47 -24.23 -31.40
C GLU A 74 -7.86 -23.40 -32.55
N GLN A 75 -8.37 -22.19 -32.82
CA GLN A 75 -7.76 -21.28 -33.80
C GLN A 75 -6.34 -20.86 -33.41
N TRP A 76 -6.13 -20.52 -32.13
CA TRP A 76 -4.80 -20.23 -31.58
C TRP A 76 -3.85 -21.41 -31.78
N LYS A 77 -4.28 -22.62 -31.41
CA LYS A 77 -3.50 -23.85 -31.60
C LYS A 77 -3.13 -24.08 -33.06
N VAL A 78 -4.07 -23.89 -34.00
CA VAL A 78 -3.80 -24.02 -35.44
C VAL A 78 -2.75 -23.00 -35.89
N LYS A 79 -2.84 -21.73 -35.48
CA LYS A 79 -1.84 -20.71 -35.83
C LYS A 79 -0.46 -20.94 -35.22
N ILE A 80 -0.41 -21.43 -33.99
CA ILE A 80 0.85 -21.85 -33.36
C ILE A 80 1.47 -23.05 -34.10
N LEU A 81 0.64 -23.91 -34.70
CA LEU A 81 1.08 -25.04 -35.53
C LEU A 81 1.57 -24.64 -36.93
N GLU A 82 1.08 -23.53 -37.49
CA GLU A 82 1.46 -23.07 -38.83
C GLU A 82 2.93 -22.61 -38.93
N ASN A 83 3.50 -22.02 -37.88
CA ASN A 83 4.86 -21.47 -37.86
C ASN A 83 5.96 -22.51 -37.53
N ARG A 84 5.79 -23.75 -37.96
CA ARG A 84 6.65 -24.87 -37.54
C ARG A 84 7.72 -25.24 -38.55
N HIS A 85 8.95 -25.33 -38.04
CA HIS A 85 10.10 -25.86 -38.77
C HIS A 85 10.82 -27.03 -38.07
N THR A 86 10.34 -27.51 -36.91
CA THR A 86 11.12 -28.44 -36.05
C THR A 86 10.48 -29.83 -35.89
N LYS A 87 11.35 -30.85 -35.76
CA LYS A 87 11.03 -32.29 -35.59
C LYS A 87 10.65 -32.68 -34.14
N TYR A 88 10.60 -31.74 -33.20
CA TYR A 88 10.41 -32.03 -31.78
C TYR A 88 8.93 -32.11 -31.37
N GLY A 89 8.64 -32.90 -30.34
CA GLY A 89 7.30 -33.09 -29.79
C GLY A 89 6.72 -31.81 -29.20
N ILE A 90 5.38 -31.76 -29.11
CA ILE A 90 4.65 -30.61 -28.58
C ILE A 90 4.17 -30.94 -27.18
N HIS A 91 4.49 -30.07 -26.24
CA HIS A 91 4.12 -30.24 -24.84
C HIS A 91 2.96 -29.32 -24.50
N TRP A 92 1.78 -29.64 -25.03
CA TRP A 92 0.57 -28.85 -24.81
C TRP A 92 0.09 -28.90 -23.35
N GLU A 93 0.47 -29.95 -22.63
CA GLU A 93 0.22 -30.11 -21.20
C GLU A 93 0.83 -28.98 -20.34
N ASN A 94 1.89 -28.33 -20.83
CA ASN A 94 2.64 -27.31 -20.10
C ASN A 94 2.10 -25.88 -20.28
N CYS A 95 0.99 -25.72 -21.01
CA CYS A 95 0.45 -24.41 -21.32
C CYS A 95 -1.03 -24.30 -20.97
N GLN A 96 -1.45 -23.07 -20.76
CA GLN A 96 -2.82 -22.73 -20.42
C GLN A 96 -3.48 -22.00 -21.60
N PRO A 97 -4.34 -22.68 -22.38
CA PRO A 97 -4.90 -22.11 -23.62
C PRO A 97 -5.61 -20.78 -23.47
N TYR A 98 -6.14 -20.47 -22.29
CA TYR A 98 -6.80 -19.19 -22.04
C TYR A 98 -5.84 -18.00 -21.99
N LEU A 99 -4.57 -18.25 -21.71
CA LEU A 99 -3.53 -17.23 -21.61
C LEU A 99 -2.79 -16.99 -22.93
N TRP A 100 -2.94 -17.84 -23.95
CA TRP A 100 -2.22 -17.67 -25.23
C TRP A 100 -2.40 -16.28 -25.87
N ALA A 101 -3.54 -15.64 -25.67
CA ALA A 101 -3.81 -14.31 -26.23
C ALA A 101 -3.18 -13.15 -25.47
N THR A 102 -2.82 -13.36 -24.20
CA THR A 102 -2.35 -12.31 -23.27
C THR A 102 -0.89 -12.51 -22.88
N GLU A 103 -0.47 -13.76 -22.70
CA GLU A 103 0.85 -14.14 -22.20
C GLU A 103 1.69 -14.79 -23.31
N LYS A 104 2.74 -14.11 -23.75
CA LYS A 104 3.64 -14.62 -24.80
C LYS A 104 4.35 -15.92 -24.43
N TRP A 105 4.69 -16.08 -23.15
CA TRP A 105 5.40 -17.25 -22.65
C TRP A 105 4.54 -18.51 -22.68
N GLU A 106 3.22 -18.38 -22.64
CA GLU A 106 2.30 -19.53 -22.76
C GLU A 106 2.30 -20.13 -24.16
N VAL A 107 2.65 -19.34 -25.17
CA VAL A 107 2.88 -19.85 -26.53
C VAL A 107 4.26 -20.52 -26.64
N ALA A 108 5.28 -20.01 -25.95
CA ALA A 108 6.62 -20.58 -25.96
C ALA A 108 6.71 -21.93 -25.19
N LYS A 109 5.97 -22.07 -24.08
CA LYS A 109 5.93 -23.29 -23.23
C LYS A 109 5.55 -24.56 -23.99
N VAL A 110 4.80 -24.41 -25.08
CA VAL A 110 4.38 -25.48 -26.01
C VAL A 110 5.57 -26.26 -26.59
N ILE A 111 6.76 -25.65 -26.60
CA ILE A 111 7.98 -26.16 -27.25
C ILE A 111 9.04 -26.61 -26.23
N ASN A 112 8.81 -26.48 -24.92
CA ASN A 112 9.88 -26.60 -23.92
C ASN A 112 10.56 -27.99 -23.93
N VAL A 113 11.89 -27.98 -24.10
CA VAL A 113 12.75 -29.17 -24.07
C VAL A 113 13.43 -29.23 -22.70
N ARG A 114 13.06 -30.22 -21.89
CA ARG A 114 13.61 -30.46 -20.54
C ARG A 114 15.14 -30.66 -20.59
N ASN A 115 15.90 -29.91 -19.79
CA ASN A 115 17.37 -30.00 -19.73
C ASN A 115 17.82 -30.96 -18.63
N ASN A 116 18.35 -32.13 -18.99
CA ASN A 116 18.73 -33.18 -18.05
C ASN A 116 19.83 -32.77 -17.04
N VAL A 117 20.62 -31.72 -17.32
CA VAL A 117 21.71 -31.24 -16.44
C VAL A 117 21.15 -30.54 -15.20
N MET A 118 20.23 -29.60 -15.41
CA MET A 118 19.62 -28.84 -14.31
C MET A 118 18.66 -29.71 -13.49
N HIS A 119 18.25 -30.88 -14.00
CA HIS A 119 17.41 -31.86 -13.32
C HIS A 119 18.17 -33.04 -12.71
N SER A 120 19.51 -32.99 -12.68
CA SER A 120 20.30 -34.03 -12.00
C SER A 120 19.95 -34.05 -10.49
N PRO A 121 19.53 -35.20 -9.93
CA PRO A 121 19.12 -35.30 -8.53
C PRO A 121 20.30 -35.22 -7.56
N ASP A 122 21.49 -35.64 -7.99
CA ASP A 122 22.70 -35.69 -7.16
C ASP A 122 23.72 -34.60 -7.51
N LEU A 123 23.38 -33.68 -8.44
CA LEU A 123 24.25 -32.60 -8.91
C LEU A 123 25.57 -33.12 -9.50
N ARG A 124 25.57 -34.34 -10.04
CA ARG A 124 26.72 -34.95 -10.68
C ARG A 124 26.50 -35.06 -12.18
N LEU A 125 27.58 -34.89 -12.92
CA LEU A 125 27.60 -35.03 -14.37
C LEU A 125 28.91 -35.69 -14.83
N SER A 126 28.80 -36.62 -15.79
CA SER A 126 30.00 -37.24 -16.36
C SER A 126 30.79 -36.22 -17.19
N LYS A 127 32.10 -36.42 -17.31
CA LYS A 127 32.96 -35.55 -18.12
C LYS A 127 32.50 -35.51 -19.59
N LYS A 128 32.12 -36.68 -20.14
CA LYS A 128 31.64 -36.81 -21.51
C LYS A 128 30.36 -36.00 -21.73
N ASP A 129 29.39 -36.12 -20.82
CA ASP A 129 28.14 -35.38 -20.95
C ASP A 129 28.38 -33.88 -20.84
N MET A 130 29.22 -33.42 -19.90
CA MET A 130 29.63 -32.02 -19.80
C MET A 130 30.24 -31.49 -21.10
N GLU A 131 31.16 -32.24 -21.71
CA GLU A 131 31.78 -31.86 -22.99
C GLU A 131 30.74 -31.79 -24.11
N ASP A 132 29.86 -32.79 -24.21
CA ASP A 132 28.80 -32.85 -25.21
C ASP A 132 27.78 -31.68 -25.03
N TYR A 133 27.39 -31.34 -23.79
CA TYR A 133 26.50 -30.20 -23.51
C TYR A 133 27.14 -28.85 -23.81
N ILE A 134 28.39 -28.65 -23.40
CA ILE A 134 29.08 -27.39 -23.67
C ILE A 134 29.32 -27.22 -25.18
N ALA A 135 29.63 -28.30 -25.91
CA ALA A 135 29.73 -28.26 -27.35
C ALA A 135 28.40 -27.83 -28.00
N ASN A 136 27.27 -28.35 -27.53
CA ASN A 136 25.95 -27.94 -28.01
C ASN A 136 25.65 -26.47 -27.72
N VAL A 137 26.00 -25.97 -26.51
CA VAL A 137 25.85 -24.56 -26.15
C VAL A 137 26.66 -23.65 -27.08
N VAL A 138 27.93 -23.98 -27.31
CA VAL A 138 28.80 -23.21 -28.21
C VAL A 138 28.31 -23.28 -29.66
N GLN A 139 27.82 -24.44 -30.11
CA GLN A 139 27.25 -24.58 -31.45
C GLN A 139 25.98 -23.75 -31.63
N LEU A 140 25.10 -23.73 -30.62
CA LEU A 140 23.90 -22.90 -30.63
C LEU A 140 24.25 -21.40 -30.64
N ALA A 141 25.22 -20.98 -29.82
CA ALA A 141 25.71 -19.61 -29.79
C ALA A 141 26.22 -19.17 -31.16
N LYS A 142 27.03 -20.01 -31.84
CA LYS A 142 27.51 -19.74 -33.22
C LYS A 142 26.38 -19.64 -34.23
N PHE A 143 25.34 -20.46 -34.10
CA PHE A 143 24.19 -20.42 -35.01
C PHE A 143 23.39 -19.12 -34.84
N LEU A 144 23.28 -18.62 -33.60
CA LEU A 144 22.53 -17.42 -33.26
C LEU A 144 23.36 -16.13 -33.33
N GLU A 145 24.69 -16.21 -33.43
CA GLU A 145 25.62 -15.08 -33.48
C GLU A 145 25.24 -14.00 -34.51
N PRO A 146 24.78 -14.32 -35.75
CA PRO A 146 24.36 -13.30 -36.70
C PRO A 146 23.16 -12.47 -36.23
N HIS A 147 22.39 -13.00 -35.28
CA HIS A 147 21.17 -12.41 -34.75
C HIS A 147 21.36 -11.78 -33.35
N ALA A 148 22.44 -12.14 -32.64
CA ALA A 148 22.78 -11.60 -31.32
C ALA A 148 24.29 -11.44 -31.16
N LEU A 149 24.79 -10.21 -31.32
CA LEU A 149 26.22 -9.88 -31.30
C LEU A 149 26.94 -10.22 -29.98
N GLY A 150 26.21 -10.29 -28.86
CA GLY A 150 26.76 -10.68 -27.55
C GLY A 150 27.22 -12.14 -27.47
N LEU A 151 26.88 -12.98 -28.45
CA LEU A 151 27.22 -14.41 -28.45
C LEU A 151 28.66 -14.70 -28.86
N LYS A 152 29.37 -13.72 -29.39
CA LYS A 152 30.72 -13.88 -29.95
C LYS A 152 31.75 -14.34 -28.90
N ASP A 153 31.63 -13.81 -27.68
CA ASP A 153 32.62 -14.01 -26.62
C ASP A 153 32.25 -15.17 -25.65
N ILE A 154 31.16 -15.90 -25.92
CA ILE A 154 30.67 -16.99 -25.06
C ILE A 154 31.71 -18.11 -24.89
N SER A 155 32.43 -18.44 -25.96
CA SER A 155 33.40 -19.53 -25.92
C SER A 155 34.56 -19.18 -24.97
N GLU A 156 35.03 -17.93 -25.01
CA GLU A 156 36.05 -17.39 -24.12
C GLU A 156 35.57 -17.34 -22.68
N GLU A 157 34.35 -16.85 -22.43
CA GLU A 157 33.77 -16.78 -21.08
C GLU A 157 33.64 -18.17 -20.43
N ILE A 158 33.12 -19.16 -21.17
CA ILE A 158 32.99 -20.55 -20.69
C ILE A 158 34.39 -21.12 -20.37
N GLN A 159 35.37 -20.86 -21.24
CA GLN A 159 36.72 -21.36 -21.05
C GLN A 159 37.40 -20.72 -19.83
N GLN A 160 37.24 -19.42 -19.64
CA GLN A 160 37.74 -18.68 -18.49
C GLN A 160 37.16 -19.24 -17.17
N PHE A 161 35.86 -19.51 -17.13
CA PHE A 161 35.23 -20.12 -15.96
C PHE A 161 35.79 -21.51 -15.66
N LYS A 162 35.96 -22.36 -16.68
CA LYS A 162 36.56 -23.69 -16.53
C LYS A 162 37.95 -23.60 -15.89
N GLU A 163 38.80 -22.71 -16.38
CA GLU A 163 40.16 -22.54 -15.86
C GLU A 163 40.18 -22.01 -14.43
N ASN A 164 39.30 -21.07 -14.10
CA ASN A 164 39.17 -20.53 -12.75
C ASN A 164 38.72 -21.61 -11.76
N LEU A 165 37.74 -22.43 -12.14
CA LEU A 165 37.26 -23.53 -11.32
C LEU A 165 38.34 -24.61 -11.09
N GLU A 166 39.18 -24.91 -12.10
CA GLU A 166 40.27 -25.88 -11.91
C GLU A 166 41.40 -25.36 -11.01
N LYS A 167 41.64 -24.04 -11.01
CA LYS A 167 42.62 -23.40 -10.14
C LYS A 167 42.15 -23.32 -8.68
N TYR A 168 40.87 -23.56 -8.41
CA TYR A 168 40.29 -23.49 -7.07
C TYR A 168 40.66 -24.73 -6.23
N CYS A 169 41.66 -24.61 -5.35
CA CYS A 169 42.10 -25.71 -4.49
C CYS A 169 41.43 -25.76 -3.09
N GLY A 170 40.40 -24.95 -2.82
CA GLY A 170 39.70 -24.94 -1.53
C GLY A 170 40.56 -24.53 -0.31
N GLN A 171 41.80 -24.10 -0.54
CA GLN A 171 42.73 -23.62 0.48
C GLN A 171 43.03 -22.15 0.21
N SER A 172 42.70 -21.28 1.16
CA SER A 172 43.14 -19.89 1.15
C SER A 172 44.66 -19.83 1.30
N SER A 173 45.38 -19.82 0.17
CA SER A 173 46.80 -19.46 0.18
C SER A 173 46.91 -17.97 0.54
N PRO A 174 47.71 -17.57 1.55
CA PRO A 174 47.70 -16.19 2.07
C PRO A 174 48.24 -15.13 1.09
N ASN A 175 48.84 -15.51 -0.04
CA ASN A 175 49.75 -14.64 -0.80
C ASN A 175 49.30 -14.23 -2.21
N ALA A 176 48.00 -14.12 -2.50
CA ALA A 176 47.55 -13.47 -3.74
C ALA A 176 46.23 -12.70 -3.55
N GLU A 177 46.26 -11.37 -3.49
CA GLU A 177 45.05 -10.54 -3.37
C GLU A 177 44.08 -10.74 -4.55
N ASN A 178 44.59 -11.00 -5.76
CA ASN A 178 43.77 -11.30 -6.94
C ASN A 178 43.00 -12.64 -6.85
N SER A 179 43.44 -13.61 -6.05
CA SER A 179 42.75 -14.91 -5.96
C SER A 179 41.50 -14.85 -5.09
N LYS A 180 41.40 -13.88 -4.17
CA LYS A 180 40.23 -13.73 -3.28
C LYS A 180 38.99 -13.28 -4.06
N ASP A 181 39.12 -12.34 -5.00
CA ASP A 181 37.99 -11.83 -5.79
C ASP A 181 37.42 -12.90 -6.74
N GLU A 182 38.28 -13.65 -7.43
CA GLU A 182 37.87 -14.74 -8.31
C GLU A 182 37.21 -15.91 -7.54
N ASN A 183 37.69 -16.21 -6.34
CA ASN A 183 37.08 -17.21 -5.46
C ASN A 183 35.68 -16.78 -5.00
N VAL A 184 35.48 -15.51 -4.66
CA VAL A 184 34.16 -14.97 -4.30
C VAL A 184 33.20 -15.06 -5.49
N LYS A 185 33.66 -14.70 -6.71
CA LYS A 185 32.86 -14.85 -7.94
C LYS A 185 32.43 -16.30 -8.15
N LEU A 186 33.34 -17.26 -7.99
CA LEU A 186 33.04 -18.68 -8.15
C LEU A 186 31.98 -19.16 -7.16
N ILE A 187 32.13 -18.81 -5.88
CA ILE A 187 31.17 -19.15 -4.83
C ILE A 187 29.80 -18.52 -5.11
N ASN A 188 29.76 -17.28 -5.61
CA ASN A 188 28.50 -16.63 -5.98
C ASN A 188 27.81 -17.34 -7.15
N ARG A 189 28.56 -17.82 -8.16
CA ARG A 189 28.00 -18.61 -9.28
C ARG A 189 27.41 -19.94 -8.81
N GLU A 190 28.11 -20.63 -7.91
CA GLU A 190 27.59 -21.85 -7.28
C GLU A 190 26.27 -21.59 -6.53
N HIS A 191 26.23 -20.57 -5.67
CA HIS A 191 25.02 -20.22 -4.92
C HIS A 191 23.85 -19.89 -5.86
N GLN A 192 24.10 -19.15 -6.94
CA GLN A 192 23.07 -18.82 -7.93
C GLN A 192 22.53 -20.07 -8.62
N ALA A 193 23.41 -20.99 -9.05
CA ALA A 193 23.00 -22.22 -9.71
C ALA A 193 22.12 -23.11 -8.80
N LEU A 194 22.47 -23.18 -7.52
CA LEU A 194 21.71 -23.94 -6.53
C LEU A 194 20.37 -23.25 -6.18
N LYS A 195 20.38 -21.93 -6.00
CA LYS A 195 19.17 -21.15 -5.72
C LYS A 195 18.11 -21.34 -6.80
N GLU A 196 18.46 -21.15 -8.08
CA GLU A 196 17.50 -21.30 -9.17
C GLU A 196 16.95 -22.73 -9.27
N LYS A 197 17.76 -23.74 -8.95
CA LYS A 197 17.29 -25.13 -8.89
C LYS A 197 16.30 -25.35 -7.74
N ILE A 198 16.51 -24.74 -6.56
CA ILE A 198 15.56 -24.81 -5.44
C ILE A 198 14.25 -24.11 -5.81
N GLU A 199 14.32 -22.92 -6.41
CA GLU A 199 13.13 -22.17 -6.85
C GLU A 199 12.34 -22.93 -7.92
N PHE A 200 13.04 -23.53 -8.89
CA PHE A 200 12.43 -24.40 -9.90
C PHE A 200 11.69 -25.56 -9.22
N LEU A 201 12.33 -26.25 -8.29
CA LEU A 201 11.73 -27.37 -7.56
C LEU A 201 10.53 -26.91 -6.72
N ALA A 202 10.63 -25.77 -6.04
CA ALA A 202 9.54 -25.21 -5.24
C ALA A 202 8.29 -24.95 -6.09
N GLN A 203 8.47 -24.29 -7.24
CA GLN A 203 7.37 -23.98 -8.15
C GLN A 203 6.73 -25.25 -8.75
N HIS A 204 7.55 -26.19 -9.24
CA HIS A 204 7.02 -27.36 -9.94
C HIS A 204 6.45 -28.40 -8.99
N TYR A 205 6.93 -28.49 -7.75
CA TYR A 205 6.40 -29.44 -6.77
C TYR A 205 4.97 -29.10 -6.33
N GLU A 206 4.61 -27.82 -6.36
CA GLU A 206 3.24 -27.36 -6.11
C GLU A 206 2.29 -27.68 -7.28
N GLU A 207 2.79 -27.65 -8.51
CA GLU A 207 1.98 -27.81 -9.73
C GLU A 207 1.90 -29.26 -10.25
N GLU A 208 2.98 -30.05 -10.14
CA GLU A 208 3.13 -31.40 -10.73
C GLU A 208 3.93 -32.34 -9.82
N GLN A 209 3.38 -33.53 -9.52
CA GLN A 209 4.00 -34.48 -8.58
C GLN A 209 4.38 -35.82 -9.23
N HIS A 210 5.34 -35.77 -10.15
CA HIS A 210 5.87 -36.99 -10.77
C HIS A 210 7.06 -37.57 -10.01
N ALA A 211 7.26 -38.89 -10.11
CA ALA A 211 8.27 -39.62 -9.34
C ALA A 211 9.70 -39.06 -9.51
N ASP A 212 10.04 -38.58 -10.70
CA ASP A 212 11.35 -37.98 -10.99
C ASP A 212 11.58 -36.68 -10.22
N LEU A 213 10.55 -35.83 -10.10
CA LEU A 213 10.64 -34.55 -9.38
C LEU A 213 10.83 -34.78 -7.89
N LYS A 214 10.13 -35.77 -7.31
CA LYS A 214 10.31 -36.16 -5.91
C LYS A 214 11.72 -36.69 -5.64
N LYS A 215 12.29 -37.44 -6.58
CA LYS A 215 13.68 -37.92 -6.50
C LYS A 215 14.68 -36.77 -6.57
N GLU A 216 14.44 -35.81 -7.45
CA GLU A 216 15.26 -34.59 -7.59
C GLU A 216 15.23 -33.72 -6.34
N LEU A 217 14.03 -33.51 -5.77
CA LEU A 217 13.82 -32.80 -4.51
C LEU A 217 14.60 -33.44 -3.36
N GLN A 218 14.47 -34.77 -3.21
CA GLN A 218 15.13 -35.49 -2.13
C GLN A 218 16.65 -35.49 -2.30
N GLY A 219 17.14 -35.60 -3.52
CA GLY A 219 18.55 -35.50 -3.84
C GLY A 219 19.13 -34.12 -3.51
N MET A 220 18.40 -33.04 -3.83
CA MET A 220 18.79 -31.67 -3.49
C MET A 220 18.87 -31.45 -1.97
N LYS A 221 17.87 -31.91 -1.20
CA LYS A 221 17.89 -31.83 0.27
C LYS A 221 19.07 -32.60 0.86
N GLY A 222 19.29 -33.84 0.42
CA GLY A 222 20.41 -34.67 0.87
C GLY A 222 21.78 -34.06 0.55
N PHE A 223 21.91 -33.36 -0.58
CA PHE A 223 23.15 -32.65 -0.92
C PHE A 223 23.42 -31.46 0.01
N LEU A 224 22.39 -30.65 0.31
CA LEU A 224 22.52 -29.48 1.18
C LEU A 224 22.81 -29.86 2.63
N GLU A 225 22.19 -30.92 3.15
CA GLU A 225 22.50 -31.48 4.48
C GLU A 225 23.98 -31.86 4.64
N GLN A 226 24.61 -32.34 3.56
CA GLN A 226 26.03 -32.71 3.54
C GLN A 226 26.97 -31.51 3.41
N ASN A 227 26.46 -30.33 3.03
CA ASN A 227 27.23 -29.11 2.80
C ASN A 227 26.68 -27.94 3.64
N LYS A 228 26.98 -27.96 4.94
CA LYS A 228 26.46 -26.98 5.91
C LYS A 228 26.72 -25.51 5.56
N ASP A 229 27.83 -25.22 4.88
CA ASP A 229 28.15 -23.86 4.43
C ASP A 229 27.15 -23.31 3.40
N LEU A 230 26.55 -24.18 2.58
CA LEU A 230 25.51 -23.79 1.63
C LEU A 230 24.17 -23.53 2.33
N LEU A 231 23.88 -24.26 3.42
CA LEU A 231 22.64 -24.08 4.20
C LEU A 231 22.58 -22.73 4.93
N GLU A 232 23.71 -22.16 5.34
CA GLU A 232 23.74 -20.84 5.98
C GLU A 232 23.14 -19.76 5.07
N ASN A 233 23.40 -19.83 3.76
CA ASN A 233 22.92 -18.84 2.79
C ASN A 233 21.63 -19.26 2.06
N LEU A 234 21.39 -20.57 1.88
CA LEU A 234 20.23 -21.09 1.14
C LEU A 234 19.09 -21.56 2.06
N GLY A 235 19.28 -21.56 3.38
CA GLY A 235 18.31 -22.04 4.37
C GLY A 235 16.88 -21.53 4.20
N PRO A 236 16.64 -20.23 3.95
CA PRO A 236 15.29 -19.71 3.71
C PRO A 236 14.56 -20.39 2.53
N TYR A 237 15.28 -20.65 1.44
CA TYR A 237 14.72 -21.29 0.24
C TYR A 237 14.44 -22.78 0.47
N VAL A 238 15.26 -23.44 1.29
CA VAL A 238 15.03 -24.84 1.69
C VAL A 238 13.81 -24.95 2.61
N ASN A 239 13.66 -24.02 3.57
CA ASN A 239 12.48 -23.99 4.45
C ASN A 239 11.19 -23.79 3.65
N GLN A 240 11.20 -22.90 2.65
CA GLN A 240 10.07 -22.71 1.75
C GLN A 240 9.71 -24.02 1.01
N LEU A 241 10.73 -24.78 0.59
CA LEU A 241 10.55 -26.07 -0.07
C LEU A 241 9.97 -27.13 0.88
N ASP A 242 10.36 -27.12 2.17
CA ASP A 242 9.78 -27.97 3.20
C ASP A 242 8.31 -27.64 3.47
N GLU A 243 7.96 -26.35 3.57
CA GLU A 243 6.58 -25.91 3.73
C GLU A 243 5.67 -26.33 2.56
N ILE A 244 6.15 -26.18 1.32
CA ILE A 244 5.42 -26.61 0.12
C ILE A 244 5.21 -28.12 0.15
N GLN A 245 6.27 -28.88 0.46
CA GLN A 245 6.20 -30.34 0.57
C GLN A 245 5.21 -30.80 1.65
N GLU A 246 5.16 -30.16 2.82
CA GLU A 246 4.20 -30.46 3.88
C GLU A 246 2.76 -30.15 3.48
N LYS A 247 2.53 -28.99 2.85
CA LYS A 247 1.20 -28.60 2.34
C LYS A 247 0.68 -29.59 1.32
N VAL A 248 1.53 -29.99 0.38
CA VAL A 248 1.22 -31.00 -0.64
C VAL A 248 0.85 -32.35 0.01
N ASN A 249 1.68 -32.86 0.92
CA ASN A 249 1.41 -34.12 1.62
C ASN A 249 0.09 -34.08 2.39
N LYS A 250 -0.23 -32.93 3.02
CA LYS A 250 -1.49 -32.72 3.73
C LYS A 250 -2.68 -32.72 2.77
N HIS A 251 -2.56 -32.09 1.61
CA HIS A 251 -3.60 -32.09 0.59
C HIS A 251 -3.83 -33.49 0.01
N ASP A 252 -2.78 -34.25 -0.30
CA ASP A 252 -2.92 -35.64 -0.78
C ASP A 252 -3.64 -36.51 0.23
N HIS A 253 -3.30 -36.39 1.52
CA HIS A 253 -3.99 -37.14 2.57
C HIS A 253 -5.48 -36.74 2.69
N GLN A 254 -5.80 -35.46 2.49
CA GLN A 254 -7.18 -34.99 2.46
C GLN A 254 -7.93 -35.51 1.23
N ILE A 255 -7.29 -35.54 0.05
CA ILE A 255 -7.86 -36.08 -1.19
C ILE A 255 -8.15 -37.57 -1.02
N ASP A 256 -7.22 -38.35 -0.46
CA ASP A 256 -7.44 -39.76 -0.19
C ASP A 256 -8.57 -39.99 0.81
N ASN A 257 -8.67 -39.17 1.86
CA ASN A 257 -9.77 -39.25 2.82
C ASN A 257 -11.12 -38.90 2.15
N LEU A 258 -11.15 -37.85 1.32
CA LEU A 258 -12.33 -37.48 0.54
C LEU A 258 -12.72 -38.57 -0.45
N LYS A 259 -11.76 -39.17 -1.16
CA LYS A 259 -11.99 -40.27 -2.08
C LYS A 259 -12.59 -41.48 -1.37
N ASN A 260 -12.00 -41.89 -0.24
CA ASN A 260 -12.55 -42.97 0.59
C ASN A 260 -13.96 -42.66 1.12
N ARG A 261 -14.27 -41.38 1.38
CA ARG A 261 -15.62 -40.95 1.79
C ARG A 261 -16.60 -40.94 0.62
N VAL A 262 -16.15 -40.53 -0.58
CA VAL A 262 -16.94 -40.58 -1.82
C VAL A 262 -17.26 -42.03 -2.16
N ASP A 263 -16.27 -42.93 -2.13
CA ASP A 263 -16.48 -44.36 -2.38
C ASP A 263 -17.50 -44.95 -1.39
N LYS A 264 -17.42 -44.62 -0.10
CA LYS A 264 -18.41 -45.02 0.92
C LYS A 264 -19.81 -44.41 0.72
N LEU A 265 -19.88 -43.21 0.15
CA LEU A 265 -21.15 -42.53 -0.17
C LEU A 265 -21.77 -43.07 -1.45
N GLU A 266 -20.97 -43.54 -2.40
CA GLU A 266 -21.40 -44.24 -3.60
C GLU A 266 -21.91 -45.64 -3.26
N GLU A 267 -21.30 -46.34 -2.29
CA GLU A 267 -21.79 -47.63 -1.76
C GLU A 267 -23.10 -47.53 -0.98
N THR A 268 -23.50 -46.34 -0.50
CA THR A 268 -24.73 -46.13 0.29
C THR A 268 -25.90 -45.53 -0.51
N GLN A 269 -25.77 -45.36 -1.84
CA GLN A 269 -26.88 -44.93 -2.67
C GLN A 269 -27.85 -46.08 -3.02
N ASP A 270 -29.14 -45.84 -2.75
CA ASP A 270 -30.25 -46.70 -3.19
C ASP A 270 -30.26 -46.77 -4.74
N PRO A 271 -30.30 -47.95 -5.38
CA PRO A 271 -30.10 -48.11 -6.83
C PRO A 271 -31.12 -47.40 -7.74
N VAL A 272 -32.11 -46.73 -7.16
CA VAL A 272 -33.22 -46.08 -7.88
C VAL A 272 -32.92 -44.62 -8.26
N PHE A 273 -31.92 -43.95 -7.65
CA PHE A 273 -31.63 -42.53 -7.94
C PHE A 273 -30.14 -42.23 -8.10
N ILE A 274 -29.64 -42.34 -9.33
CA ILE A 274 -28.32 -41.85 -9.72
C ILE A 274 -28.50 -40.48 -10.40
N GLY A 275 -28.05 -39.40 -9.75
CA GLY A 275 -27.88 -38.06 -10.36
C GLY A 275 -28.73 -36.92 -9.78
N ASP A 276 -28.02 -35.86 -9.35
CA ASP A 276 -28.43 -34.51 -8.90
C ASP A 276 -29.26 -34.38 -7.59
N PRO A 277 -28.92 -33.46 -6.65
CA PRO A 277 -29.67 -33.27 -5.41
C PRO A 277 -31.09 -32.78 -5.69
N LEU A 278 -32.05 -33.68 -5.52
CA LEU A 278 -33.48 -33.54 -5.81
C LEU A 278 -34.08 -32.19 -5.32
N LYS A 279 -34.32 -31.26 -6.26
CA LYS A 279 -35.10 -30.01 -6.06
C LYS A 279 -36.50 -30.09 -6.71
N PHE A 280 -36.98 -31.27 -7.09
CA PHE A 280 -38.25 -31.46 -7.82
C PHE A 280 -39.46 -30.96 -7.04
N LYS A 281 -39.48 -31.16 -5.72
CA LYS A 281 -40.54 -30.63 -4.85
C LYS A 281 -40.65 -29.10 -4.94
N ASN A 282 -39.52 -28.39 -4.90
CA ASN A 282 -39.49 -26.93 -5.02
C ASN A 282 -39.86 -26.49 -6.44
N HIS A 283 -39.41 -27.22 -7.46
CA HIS A 283 -39.73 -26.93 -8.85
C HIS A 283 -41.24 -27.07 -9.12
N LEU A 284 -41.92 -28.07 -8.57
CA LEU A 284 -43.37 -28.23 -8.71
C LEU A 284 -44.14 -27.09 -8.02
N ILE A 285 -43.66 -26.62 -6.86
CA ILE A 285 -44.25 -25.46 -6.17
C ILE A 285 -44.07 -24.18 -6.98
N GLU A 286 -42.89 -23.94 -7.54
CA GLU A 286 -42.63 -22.75 -8.37
C GLU A 286 -43.43 -22.77 -9.68
N GLU A 287 -43.60 -23.93 -10.34
CA GLU A 287 -44.49 -24.05 -11.49
C GLU A 287 -45.96 -23.80 -11.09
N ALA A 288 -46.44 -24.34 -9.97
CA ALA A 288 -47.80 -24.06 -9.49
C ALA A 288 -48.03 -22.55 -9.26
N LYS A 289 -47.07 -21.84 -8.67
CA LYS A 289 -47.14 -20.37 -8.50
C LYS A 289 -47.16 -19.62 -9.83
N LYS A 290 -46.30 -20.01 -10.76
CA LYS A 290 -46.20 -19.42 -12.11
C LYS A 290 -47.54 -19.50 -12.86
N TRP A 291 -48.28 -20.59 -12.68
CA TRP A 291 -49.59 -20.81 -13.31
C TRP A 291 -50.79 -20.44 -12.43
N LYS A 292 -50.56 -19.84 -11.25
CA LYS A 292 -51.59 -19.46 -10.26
C LYS A 292 -52.47 -20.64 -9.80
N TRP A 293 -51.90 -21.85 -9.71
CA TRP A 293 -52.58 -23.00 -9.12
C TRP A 293 -52.51 -22.96 -7.60
N SER A 294 -53.40 -23.72 -6.94
CA SER A 294 -53.32 -24.01 -5.51
C SER A 294 -51.97 -24.68 -5.19
N ASP A 295 -51.42 -24.39 -4.01
CA ASP A 295 -50.16 -24.98 -3.57
C ASP A 295 -50.23 -26.53 -3.59
N PRO A 296 -49.23 -27.23 -4.17
CA PRO A 296 -49.22 -28.69 -4.23
C PRO A 296 -49.24 -29.33 -2.84
N VAL A 297 -50.18 -30.25 -2.60
CA VAL A 297 -50.34 -30.93 -1.30
C VAL A 297 -49.67 -32.30 -1.36
N PHE A 298 -48.65 -32.53 -0.52
CA PHE A 298 -47.92 -33.80 -0.45
C PHE A 298 -48.40 -34.66 0.72
N THR A 299 -48.65 -35.93 0.46
CA THR A 299 -49.00 -36.96 1.45
C THR A 299 -48.16 -38.21 1.26
N GLU A 300 -48.16 -39.13 2.22
CA GLU A 300 -47.45 -40.40 2.11
C GLU A 300 -48.24 -41.56 2.72
N VAL A 301 -48.08 -42.73 2.10
CA VAL A 301 -48.58 -44.01 2.61
C VAL A 301 -47.39 -44.83 3.09
N LEU A 302 -47.48 -45.36 4.32
CA LEU A 302 -46.46 -46.27 4.87
C LEU A 302 -46.71 -47.68 4.31
N GLU A 303 -45.72 -48.23 3.61
CA GLU A 303 -45.72 -49.58 3.05
C GLU A 303 -44.61 -50.44 3.70
N ALA A 304 -44.65 -51.76 3.51
CA ALA A 304 -43.79 -52.72 4.22
C ALA A 304 -42.28 -52.42 4.14
N ASN A 305 -41.83 -51.75 3.07
CA ASN A 305 -40.42 -51.43 2.81
C ASN A 305 -40.13 -49.92 2.72
N GLY A 306 -41.00 -49.05 3.26
CA GLY A 306 -40.77 -47.60 3.29
C GLY A 306 -42.02 -46.74 3.04
N TYR A 307 -41.84 -45.57 2.43
CA TYR A 307 -42.90 -44.59 2.17
C TYR A 307 -43.16 -44.45 0.68
N ARG A 308 -44.43 -44.48 0.29
CA ARG A 308 -44.86 -44.08 -1.06
C ARG A 308 -45.45 -42.68 -1.02
N GLY A 309 -44.93 -41.78 -1.85
CA GLY A 309 -45.37 -40.38 -1.90
C GLY A 309 -46.62 -40.21 -2.75
N GLN A 310 -47.45 -39.24 -2.38
CA GLN A 310 -48.58 -38.75 -3.16
C GLN A 310 -48.51 -37.22 -3.23
N VAL A 311 -48.91 -36.62 -4.36
CA VAL A 311 -49.06 -35.17 -4.49
C VAL A 311 -50.31 -34.81 -5.26
N GLU A 312 -51.08 -33.86 -4.72
CA GLU A 312 -52.19 -33.22 -5.42
C GLU A 312 -51.75 -31.86 -5.94
N VAL A 313 -51.86 -31.63 -7.26
CA VAL A 313 -51.53 -30.36 -7.91
C VAL A 313 -52.49 -30.12 -9.07
N ASN A 314 -53.07 -28.92 -9.14
CA ASN A 314 -54.04 -28.53 -10.17
C ASN A 314 -55.24 -29.51 -10.28
N GLY A 315 -55.74 -30.03 -9.15
CA GLY A 315 -56.86 -30.99 -9.10
C GLY A 315 -56.50 -32.42 -9.54
N HIS A 316 -55.23 -32.71 -9.84
CA HIS A 316 -54.75 -34.04 -10.19
C HIS A 316 -53.92 -34.64 -9.05
N ILE A 317 -54.21 -35.90 -8.70
CA ILE A 317 -53.46 -36.66 -7.69
C ILE A 317 -52.48 -37.60 -8.39
N PHE A 318 -51.20 -37.44 -8.09
CA PHE A 318 -50.12 -38.33 -8.55
C PHE A 318 -49.65 -39.20 -7.41
N THR A 319 -49.45 -40.50 -7.69
CA THR A 319 -48.89 -41.46 -6.74
C THR A 319 -47.53 -41.95 -7.22
N GLY A 320 -46.57 -41.95 -6.32
CA GLY A 320 -45.19 -42.34 -6.58
C GLY A 320 -45.07 -43.79 -7.02
N SER A 321 -44.17 -44.06 -7.96
CA SER A 321 -43.99 -45.41 -8.54
C SER A 321 -43.20 -46.33 -7.61
N TYR A 322 -42.34 -45.75 -6.77
CA TYR A 322 -41.42 -46.49 -5.91
C TYR A 322 -41.73 -46.26 -4.42
N VAL A 323 -41.43 -47.27 -3.60
CA VAL A 323 -41.40 -47.14 -2.15
C VAL A 323 -39.99 -46.69 -1.77
N CYS A 324 -39.89 -45.52 -1.13
CA CYS A 324 -38.60 -44.95 -0.75
C CYS A 324 -38.34 -45.15 0.75
N ASN A 325 -37.06 -45.27 1.12
CA ASN A 325 -36.63 -45.43 2.51
C ASN A 325 -36.94 -44.20 3.41
N SER A 326 -37.30 -43.04 2.84
CA SER A 326 -37.65 -41.83 3.58
C SER A 326 -38.81 -41.08 2.94
N LYS A 327 -39.60 -40.38 3.77
CA LYS A 327 -40.68 -39.47 3.32
C LYS A 327 -40.17 -38.40 2.33
N LYS A 328 -38.95 -37.89 2.57
CA LYS A 328 -38.33 -36.87 1.73
C LYS A 328 -38.07 -37.39 0.33
N SER A 329 -37.51 -38.59 0.19
CA SER A 329 -37.27 -39.22 -1.12
C SER A 329 -38.58 -39.56 -1.83
N ALA A 330 -39.58 -40.05 -1.09
CA ALA A 330 -40.90 -40.35 -1.61
C ALA A 330 -41.61 -39.11 -2.19
N HIS A 331 -41.50 -37.96 -1.50
CA HIS A 331 -42.06 -36.69 -1.99
C HIS A 331 -41.31 -36.14 -3.22
N GLN A 332 -40.00 -36.37 -3.33
CA GLN A 332 -39.23 -35.91 -4.49
C GLN A 332 -39.50 -36.74 -5.73
N GLU A 333 -39.64 -38.06 -5.57
CA GLU A 333 -40.01 -38.98 -6.66
C GLU A 333 -41.39 -38.63 -7.22
N VAL A 334 -42.39 -38.45 -6.35
CA VAL A 334 -43.75 -38.13 -6.80
C VAL A 334 -43.83 -36.71 -7.40
N ALA A 335 -43.02 -35.77 -6.92
CA ALA A 335 -42.91 -34.44 -7.52
C ALA A 335 -42.32 -34.48 -8.94
N LYS A 336 -41.28 -35.29 -9.17
CA LYS A 336 -40.71 -35.52 -10.50
C LYS A 336 -41.75 -36.10 -11.45
N LYS A 337 -42.48 -37.12 -10.98
CA LYS A 337 -43.56 -37.75 -11.75
C LYS A 337 -44.68 -36.77 -12.10
N ALA A 338 -45.10 -35.93 -11.16
CA ALA A 338 -46.10 -34.88 -11.42
C ALA A 338 -45.59 -33.88 -12.47
N LEU A 339 -44.35 -33.41 -12.38
CA LEU A 339 -43.75 -32.49 -13.35
C LEU A 339 -43.65 -33.09 -14.76
N GLU A 340 -43.30 -34.38 -14.89
CA GLU A 340 -43.23 -35.07 -16.17
C GLU A 340 -44.62 -35.24 -16.81
N ASN A 341 -45.64 -35.55 -16.00
CA ASN A 341 -47.01 -35.73 -16.49
C ASN A 341 -47.70 -34.39 -16.83
N LEU A 342 -47.40 -33.33 -16.08
CA LEU A 342 -47.89 -31.98 -16.39
C LEU A 342 -47.27 -31.44 -17.69
N LYS A 343 -46.01 -31.79 -18.00
CA LYS A 343 -45.41 -31.51 -19.32
C LYS A 343 -46.11 -32.25 -20.46
N PHE A 344 -46.59 -33.47 -20.22
CA PHE A 344 -47.26 -34.30 -21.24
C PHE A 344 -48.69 -33.84 -21.56
N CYS A 345 -49.40 -33.28 -20.57
CA CYS A 345 -50.74 -32.72 -20.76
C CYS A 345 -50.75 -31.47 -21.65
N TYR A 346 -49.60 -30.77 -21.76
CA TYR A 346 -49.48 -29.55 -22.57
C TYR A 346 -49.33 -29.83 -24.08
N TYR A 347 -48.93 -31.04 -24.47
CA TYR A 347 -48.72 -31.43 -25.87
C TYR A 347 -49.87 -32.26 -26.46
N SER A 348 -50.88 -32.63 -25.67
CA SER A 348 -51.96 -33.54 -26.10
C SER A 348 -53.34 -32.88 -26.26
N THR A 349 -53.44 -31.55 -26.18
CA THR A 349 -54.70 -30.80 -26.33
C THR A 349 -54.80 -29.97 -27.62
N GLU A 350 -54.13 -30.41 -28.68
CA GLU A 350 -54.56 -30.08 -30.05
C GLU A 350 -55.25 -31.29 -30.68
N GLN A 351 -56.53 -31.10 -31.04
CA GLN A 351 -57.41 -31.93 -31.89
C GLN A 351 -58.53 -32.75 -31.19
N PHE A 352 -59.73 -32.12 -31.15
CA PHE A 352 -61.10 -32.70 -31.29
C PHE A 352 -61.57 -33.75 -30.23
N SER A 353 -62.76 -33.74 -29.62
CA SER A 353 -64.01 -32.96 -29.71
C SER A 353 -64.79 -33.13 -28.40
N HIS A 354 -65.52 -32.11 -28.01
CA HIS A 354 -66.52 -32.14 -26.93
C HIS A 354 -67.76 -32.99 -27.29
N PRO A 355 -68.54 -33.46 -26.29
CA PRO A 355 -69.70 -34.34 -26.48
C PRO A 355 -70.85 -33.63 -27.21
N GLY A 356 -71.89 -34.37 -27.62
CA GLY A 356 -73.11 -33.76 -28.18
C GLY A 356 -73.63 -32.58 -27.34
N CYS A 357 -74.33 -31.58 -27.87
CA CYS A 357 -74.87 -31.36 -29.22
C CYS A 357 -75.18 -29.85 -29.36
N ILE A 358 -75.04 -29.33 -30.59
CA ILE A 358 -75.89 -28.32 -31.27
C ILE A 358 -76.03 -26.92 -30.60
N ASP A 359 -75.37 -25.88 -31.16
CA ASP A 359 -75.99 -24.88 -32.06
C ASP A 359 -74.99 -23.77 -32.52
N LYS A 360 -75.25 -23.24 -33.73
CA LYS A 360 -74.57 -22.14 -34.49
C LYS A 360 -74.98 -20.73 -33.95
N PRO A 361 -74.57 -19.57 -34.53
CA PRO A 361 -73.26 -19.07 -35.04
C PRO A 361 -72.95 -17.57 -34.69
N SER A 362 -71.80 -17.06 -35.19
CA SER A 362 -71.56 -15.66 -35.66
C SER A 362 -71.18 -14.57 -34.63
N THR A 363 -70.30 -13.58 -34.85
CA THR A 363 -69.38 -13.15 -35.94
C THR A 363 -68.56 -11.93 -35.46
N SER A 364 -67.48 -11.65 -36.19
CA SER A 364 -66.87 -10.32 -36.54
C SER A 364 -65.91 -9.58 -35.60
N SER A 365 -64.61 -9.66 -36.00
CA SER A 365 -63.63 -8.58 -36.30
C SER A 365 -63.33 -7.52 -35.23
N THR A 366 -62.06 -7.14 -34.93
CA THR A 366 -61.14 -6.39 -35.82
C THR A 366 -59.75 -6.28 -35.18
N THR A 367 -58.73 -6.18 -36.03
CA THR A 367 -57.27 -5.91 -35.84
C THR A 367 -56.96 -4.52 -35.23
N PRO A 368 -55.69 -4.05 -35.17
CA PRO A 368 -54.41 -4.63 -34.68
C PRO A 368 -53.65 -3.66 -33.74
N SER A 369 -52.55 -4.07 -33.08
CA SER A 369 -51.36 -3.19 -32.93
C SER A 369 -50.11 -3.92 -32.41
N VAL A 370 -48.97 -3.37 -32.81
CA VAL A 370 -47.61 -3.86 -32.90
C VAL A 370 -46.76 -3.41 -31.68
N ASN A 371 -45.89 -4.30 -31.17
CA ASN A 371 -44.79 -4.03 -30.22
C ASN A 371 -43.56 -3.42 -30.96
N PRO A 372 -42.50 -2.85 -30.33
CA PRO A 372 -41.41 -3.70 -29.79
C PRO A 372 -40.42 -3.12 -28.70
N VAL A 373 -39.94 -4.02 -27.82
CA VAL A 373 -38.50 -4.38 -27.53
C VAL A 373 -37.57 -3.52 -26.63
N THR A 374 -37.18 -4.15 -25.49
CA THR A 374 -35.91 -4.29 -24.69
C THR A 374 -34.97 -3.14 -24.30
N SER A 375 -34.45 -3.18 -23.06
CA SER A 375 -33.05 -3.59 -22.70
C SER A 375 -32.72 -3.37 -21.20
N ALA A 376 -31.60 -3.93 -20.71
CA ALA A 376 -31.21 -4.09 -19.31
C ALA A 376 -29.95 -3.28 -18.89
N SER A 377 -29.74 -3.18 -17.56
CA SER A 377 -28.47 -3.00 -16.80
C SER A 377 -27.96 -1.61 -16.39
N THR A 378 -27.50 -1.56 -15.11
CA THR A 378 -26.46 -0.74 -14.43
C THR A 378 -26.92 0.39 -13.51
N GLY A 379 -26.51 0.35 -12.22
CA GLY A 379 -26.54 1.49 -11.31
C GLY A 379 -26.50 1.15 -9.82
N ASN A 380 -25.30 1.13 -9.21
CA ASN A 380 -25.14 1.28 -7.76
C ASN A 380 -25.70 2.67 -7.38
N SER A 381 -26.89 2.69 -6.76
CA SER A 381 -27.60 3.95 -6.54
C SER A 381 -26.99 4.74 -5.38
N PHE A 382 -26.77 6.05 -5.58
CA PHE A 382 -26.38 7.01 -4.53
C PHE A 382 -27.28 6.93 -3.28
N LYS A 383 -28.52 6.47 -3.44
CA LYS A 383 -29.46 6.16 -2.35
C LYS A 383 -28.87 5.17 -1.33
N THR A 384 -28.17 4.13 -1.78
CA THR A 384 -27.53 3.14 -0.90
C THR A 384 -26.42 3.77 -0.06
N MET A 385 -25.64 4.68 -0.65
CA MET A 385 -24.56 5.38 0.04
C MET A 385 -25.10 6.37 1.09
N VAL A 386 -26.17 7.11 0.76
CA VAL A 386 -26.83 8.03 1.70
C VAL A 386 -27.48 7.27 2.86
N LEU A 387 -28.16 6.15 2.59
CA LEU A 387 -28.75 5.32 3.65
C LEU A 387 -27.68 4.71 4.57
N ALA A 388 -26.58 4.21 4.03
CA ALA A 388 -25.46 3.71 4.82
C ALA A 388 -24.80 4.81 5.69
N HIS A 389 -24.69 6.04 5.17
CA HIS A 389 -24.19 7.17 5.94
C HIS A 389 -25.12 7.52 7.11
N PHE A 390 -26.43 7.60 6.86
CA PHE A 390 -27.43 7.85 7.91
C PHE A 390 -27.40 6.77 8.99
N ASP A 391 -27.27 5.50 8.60
CA ASP A 391 -27.14 4.39 9.55
C ASP A 391 -25.86 4.50 10.39
N SER A 392 -24.72 4.85 9.77
CA SER A 392 -23.43 5.01 10.47
C SER A 392 -23.42 6.15 11.48
N CYS A 393 -24.21 7.20 11.24
CA CYS A 393 -24.37 8.34 12.13
C CYS A 393 -25.55 8.18 13.11
N HIS A 394 -26.22 7.03 13.09
CA HIS A 394 -27.43 6.73 13.86
C HIS A 394 -28.59 7.71 13.62
N TYR A 395 -28.68 8.27 12.42
CA TYR A 395 -29.76 9.14 12.00
C TYR A 395 -30.94 8.33 11.45
N PRO A 396 -32.19 8.75 11.71
CA PRO A 396 -33.36 8.09 11.14
C PRO A 396 -33.38 8.27 9.60
N PRO A 397 -33.72 7.21 8.84
CA PRO A 397 -33.65 7.24 7.39
C PRO A 397 -34.63 8.27 6.78
N PRO A 398 -34.27 8.93 5.66
CA PRO A 398 -35.16 9.85 4.96
C PRO A 398 -36.44 9.15 4.48
N SER A 399 -37.60 9.78 4.67
CA SER A 399 -38.87 9.28 4.14
C SER A 399 -39.14 9.89 2.77
N GLU A 400 -39.52 9.08 1.78
CA GLU A 400 -39.83 9.52 0.42
C GLU A 400 -41.32 9.85 0.29
N HIS A 401 -41.66 11.06 -0.19
CA HIS A 401 -43.01 11.46 -0.55
C HIS A 401 -43.06 11.83 -2.03
N LEU A 402 -43.93 11.18 -2.80
CA LEU A 402 -44.15 11.52 -4.21
C LEU A 402 -45.34 12.48 -4.32
N ASP A 403 -45.09 13.70 -4.79
CA ASP A 403 -46.13 14.64 -5.18
C ASP A 403 -46.23 14.67 -6.71
N GLN A 404 -47.44 14.65 -7.24
CA GLN A 404 -47.68 14.73 -8.68
C GLN A 404 -48.39 16.05 -8.99
N GLN A 405 -47.73 16.91 -9.77
CA GLN A 405 -48.25 18.20 -10.17
C GLN A 405 -47.92 18.44 -11.64
N ASP A 406 -48.95 18.77 -12.44
CA ASP A 406 -48.86 19.07 -13.88
C ASP A 406 -48.05 18.04 -14.70
N ASP A 407 -48.46 16.76 -14.65
CA ASP A 407 -47.84 15.62 -15.36
C ASP A 407 -46.36 15.35 -15.02
N LYS A 408 -45.85 15.86 -13.89
CA LYS A 408 -44.50 15.59 -13.39
C LYS A 408 -44.54 15.01 -11.97
N ASN A 409 -43.75 13.96 -11.74
CA ASN A 409 -43.55 13.35 -10.41
C ASN A 409 -42.39 14.06 -9.70
N PHE A 410 -42.65 14.62 -8.53
CA PHE A 410 -41.64 15.19 -7.64
C PHE A 410 -41.44 14.26 -6.45
N CYS A 411 -40.20 13.83 -6.21
CA CYS A 411 -39.83 13.09 -5.01
C CYS A 411 -39.28 14.08 -3.97
N LYS A 412 -39.98 14.23 -2.86
CA LYS A 412 -39.52 15.01 -1.70
C LYS A 412 -38.99 14.05 -0.64
N LEU A 413 -37.77 14.29 -0.18
CA LEU A 413 -37.15 13.56 0.92
C LEU A 413 -37.41 14.32 2.23
N LEU A 414 -38.12 13.69 3.16
CA LEU A 414 -38.43 14.25 4.46
C LEU A 414 -37.49 13.64 5.52
N LEU A 415 -36.69 14.50 6.16
CA LEU A 415 -35.82 14.13 7.26
C LEU A 415 -36.57 14.34 8.59
N CYS A 416 -36.77 13.28 9.38
CA CYS A 416 -37.58 13.33 10.61
C CYS A 416 -36.88 12.62 11.77
N GLY A 417 -36.54 13.36 12.83
CA GLY A 417 -36.10 12.82 14.12
C GLY A 417 -34.93 13.59 14.74
N PRO A 418 -34.38 13.12 15.88
CA PRO A 418 -33.29 13.81 16.56
C PRO A 418 -31.96 13.57 15.84
N PHE A 419 -31.28 14.66 15.47
CA PHE A 419 -29.91 14.63 14.94
C PHE A 419 -28.95 15.05 16.05
N THR A 420 -27.96 14.20 16.33
CA THR A 420 -26.93 14.48 17.33
C THR A 420 -25.61 14.77 16.63
N PHE A 421 -24.91 15.81 17.10
CA PHE A 421 -23.63 16.25 16.57
C PHE A 421 -22.59 16.20 17.70
N HIS A 422 -21.35 15.90 17.34
CA HIS A 422 -20.24 15.76 18.27
C HIS A 422 -19.08 16.65 17.86
N ASP A 423 -18.48 17.32 18.84
CA ASP A 423 -17.21 18.02 18.67
C ASP A 423 -16.07 17.00 18.75
N LYS A 424 -15.19 16.99 17.74
CA LYS A 424 -14.11 16.00 17.62
C LYS A 424 -12.89 16.38 18.46
N ASP A 425 -12.69 17.66 18.73
CA ASP A 425 -11.45 18.19 19.31
C ASP A 425 -11.56 18.42 20.82
N GLY A 426 -12.79 18.54 21.34
CA GLY A 426 -13.07 18.77 22.75
C GLY A 426 -12.55 20.12 23.26
N SER A 427 -12.96 20.50 24.47
CA SER A 427 -12.44 21.71 25.10
C SER A 427 -12.39 21.62 26.62
N ILE A 428 -11.33 22.20 27.19
CA ILE A 428 -11.20 22.42 28.65
C ILE A 428 -12.28 23.36 29.20
N LYS A 429 -12.92 24.17 28.35
CA LYS A 429 -13.98 25.11 28.74
C LYS A 429 -15.31 24.67 28.15
N LYS A 430 -16.27 24.35 29.03
CA LYS A 430 -17.65 23.96 28.67
C LYS A 430 -18.28 24.87 27.60
N LYS A 431 -18.16 26.19 27.78
CA LYS A 431 -18.73 27.19 26.87
C LYS A 431 -18.12 27.12 25.47
N GLN A 432 -16.85 26.76 25.34
CA GLN A 432 -16.15 26.67 24.06
C GLN A 432 -16.50 25.38 23.32
N ALA A 433 -16.55 24.24 24.03
CA ALA A 433 -17.04 22.96 23.48
C ALA A 433 -18.48 23.08 22.94
N GLU A 434 -19.36 23.78 23.67
CA GLU A 434 -20.73 24.02 23.22
C GLU A 434 -20.81 24.92 21.96
N GLN A 435 -19.86 25.84 21.77
CA GLN A 435 -19.79 26.68 20.56
C GLN A 435 -19.21 25.90 19.38
N GLN A 436 -18.21 25.04 19.61
CA GLN A 436 -17.61 24.19 18.58
C GLN A 436 -18.60 23.16 18.05
N VAL A 437 -19.33 22.46 18.92
CA VAL A 437 -20.37 21.52 18.46
C VAL A 437 -21.51 22.23 17.73
N ALA A 438 -21.84 23.47 18.10
CA ALA A 438 -22.82 24.30 17.39
C ALA A 438 -22.33 24.70 15.99
N MET A 439 -21.03 25.00 15.84
CA MET A 439 -20.40 25.27 14.54
C MET A 439 -20.44 24.04 13.63
N VAL A 440 -20.10 22.85 14.15
CA VAL A 440 -20.18 21.59 13.39
C VAL A 440 -21.62 21.32 12.93
N ALA A 441 -22.61 21.53 13.80
CA ALA A 441 -24.01 21.40 13.43
C ALA A 441 -24.43 22.41 12.34
N LEU A 442 -23.98 23.67 12.43
CA LEU A 442 -24.24 24.69 11.40
C LEU A 442 -23.60 24.33 10.06
N GLN A 443 -22.36 23.82 10.05
CA GLN A 443 -21.68 23.42 8.83
C GLN A 443 -22.44 22.30 8.10
N GLN A 444 -22.90 21.29 8.84
CA GLN A 444 -23.62 20.14 8.29
C GLN A 444 -25.07 20.44 7.92
N LEU A 445 -25.72 21.40 8.61
CA LEU A 445 -27.10 21.79 8.35
C LEU A 445 -27.22 23.01 7.42
N SER A 446 -26.14 23.70 7.07
CA SER A 446 -26.13 24.94 6.29
C SER A 446 -26.92 24.86 4.98
N GLY A 447 -26.76 23.77 4.22
CA GLY A 447 -27.49 23.53 2.98
C GLY A 447 -28.98 23.16 3.16
N ILE A 448 -29.38 22.71 4.36
CA ILE A 448 -30.77 22.33 4.68
C ILE A 448 -31.53 23.52 5.30
N LEU A 449 -30.88 24.26 6.18
CA LEU A 449 -31.42 25.47 6.83
C LEU A 449 -31.22 26.73 5.97
N ASN A 450 -30.57 26.59 4.81
CA ASN A 450 -30.31 27.64 3.84
C ASN A 450 -29.70 28.91 4.49
N CYS A 451 -28.79 28.69 5.45
CA CYS A 451 -28.16 29.75 6.24
C CYS A 451 -26.64 29.78 5.99
N SER A 452 -26.10 30.96 5.66
CA SER A 452 -24.64 31.19 5.63
C SER A 452 -24.20 31.71 7.01
N PHE A 453 -23.27 30.98 7.62
CA PHE A 453 -22.70 31.33 8.93
C PHE A 453 -21.27 31.91 8.81
N ASP A 454 -20.83 32.21 7.58
CA ASP A 454 -19.52 32.79 7.27
C ASP A 454 -19.34 34.22 7.84
N SER A 455 -20.42 34.82 8.36
CA SER A 455 -20.46 36.17 8.93
C SER A 455 -20.72 36.21 10.45
N VAL A 456 -20.66 35.07 11.16
CA VAL A 456 -20.86 35.04 12.62
C VAL A 456 -19.64 35.59 13.35
N ASP A 457 -19.57 36.91 13.48
CA ASP A 457 -18.52 37.60 14.23
C ASP A 457 -18.58 37.25 15.73
N GLY A 458 -17.44 36.84 16.29
CA GLY A 458 -17.24 36.69 17.74
C GLY A 458 -17.55 35.31 18.34
N GLY A 459 -17.71 34.26 17.53
CA GLY A 459 -17.76 32.86 18.00
C GLY A 459 -19.04 32.48 18.76
N ASN A 460 -20.17 33.14 18.48
CA ASN A 460 -21.48 32.84 19.06
C ASN A 460 -22.36 31.92 18.19
N TYR A 461 -21.78 30.82 17.71
CA TYR A 461 -22.44 29.79 16.89
C TYR A 461 -23.68 29.18 17.55
N LYS A 462 -23.70 29.04 18.88
CA LYS A 462 -24.85 28.56 19.65
C LYS A 462 -26.05 29.51 19.55
N GLY A 463 -25.82 30.82 19.57
CA GLY A 463 -26.87 31.83 19.40
C GLY A 463 -27.40 31.83 17.97
N PHE A 464 -26.50 31.77 16.99
CA PHE A 464 -26.86 31.75 15.58
C PHE A 464 -27.62 30.48 15.18
N LEU A 465 -27.17 29.30 15.63
CA LEU A 465 -27.89 28.04 15.40
C LEU A 465 -29.29 28.07 16.01
N LYS A 466 -29.43 28.65 17.20
CA LYS A 466 -30.72 28.87 17.83
C LYS A 466 -31.64 29.74 16.96
N GLU A 467 -31.14 30.86 16.46
CA GLU A 467 -31.89 31.78 15.60
C GLU A 467 -32.31 31.11 14.27
N CYS A 468 -31.40 30.38 13.63
CA CYS A 468 -31.70 29.62 12.42
C CYS A 468 -32.78 28.56 12.65
N LEU A 469 -32.73 27.84 13.78
CA LEU A 469 -33.74 26.83 14.10
C LEU A 469 -35.10 27.46 14.43
N ASP A 470 -35.11 28.59 15.14
CA ASP A 470 -36.34 29.35 15.43
C ASP A 470 -37.00 29.88 14.16
N ALA A 471 -36.22 30.40 13.21
CA ALA A 471 -36.73 30.90 11.92
C ALA A 471 -37.44 29.81 11.10
N HIS A 472 -37.05 28.55 11.28
CA HIS A 472 -37.65 27.39 10.62
C HIS A 472 -38.70 26.67 11.49
N GLY A 473 -39.05 27.22 12.67
CA GLY A 473 -40.02 26.63 13.59
C GLY A 473 -39.57 25.30 14.22
N LEU A 474 -38.25 25.04 14.24
CA LEU A 474 -37.66 23.79 14.73
C LEU A 474 -37.35 23.89 16.24
N LYS A 475 -37.28 22.72 16.90
CA LYS A 475 -36.99 22.66 18.34
C LYS A 475 -35.55 23.07 18.62
N GLN A 476 -35.39 23.78 19.73
CA GLN A 476 -34.09 24.24 20.22
C GLN A 476 -33.11 23.08 20.49
N PRO A 477 -31.81 23.25 20.17
CA PRO A 477 -30.81 22.22 20.36
C PRO A 477 -30.49 22.05 21.85
N LYS A 478 -30.30 20.79 22.27
CA LYS A 478 -29.88 20.44 23.63
C LYS A 478 -28.38 20.15 23.63
N TYR A 479 -27.67 20.72 24.60
CA TYR A 479 -26.23 20.52 24.78
C TYR A 479 -25.97 19.66 26.00
N SER A 480 -25.22 18.58 25.82
CA SER A 480 -24.71 17.72 26.90
C SER A 480 -23.19 17.80 26.93
N THR A 481 -22.62 18.00 28.11
CA THR A 481 -21.17 18.09 28.31
C THR A 481 -20.72 17.11 29.37
N GLU A 482 -19.81 16.20 29.02
CA GLU A 482 -19.23 15.22 29.94
C GLU A 482 -17.81 15.66 30.32
N ARG A 483 -17.52 15.74 31.63
CA ARG A 483 -16.19 16.06 32.16
C ARG A 483 -15.56 14.73 32.62
N LYS A 484 -14.42 14.36 32.03
CA LYS A 484 -13.60 13.24 32.53
C LYS A 484 -12.66 13.78 33.60
N GLU A 485 -12.85 13.39 34.86
CA GLU A 485 -11.88 13.63 35.93
C GLU A 485 -10.74 12.59 35.81
N VAL A 486 -9.51 13.05 35.96
CA VAL A 486 -8.30 12.21 35.94
C VAL A 486 -7.82 12.12 37.39
N ASP A 487 -7.91 10.94 37.98
CA ASP A 487 -7.33 10.66 39.28
C ASP A 487 -5.81 10.58 39.15
N ILE A 488 -5.10 11.44 39.88
CA ILE A 488 -3.65 11.36 40.07
C ILE A 488 -3.44 10.45 41.27
N GLU A 489 -3.06 9.19 41.03
CA GLU A 489 -2.49 8.34 42.07
C GLU A 489 -0.99 8.65 42.17
N ASP A 490 -0.61 9.30 43.28
CA ASP A 490 0.77 9.45 43.71
C ASP A 490 1.42 8.08 43.94
N GLY A 491 2.62 7.91 43.38
CA GLY A 491 3.39 6.68 43.50
C GLY A 491 3.97 6.49 44.90
N GLU A 492 4.33 5.25 45.22
CA GLU A 492 5.33 4.98 46.24
C GLU A 492 6.14 3.71 45.99
N CYS A 493 7.45 3.86 46.15
CA CYS A 493 8.49 2.83 46.23
C CYS A 493 8.41 2.03 47.55
N PRO A 494 9.08 0.86 47.66
CA PRO A 494 8.84 -0.06 48.77
C PRO A 494 9.61 0.27 50.06
N ASN A 495 8.85 0.34 51.15
CA ASN A 495 9.08 -0.11 52.54
C ASN A 495 10.48 -0.03 53.19
N THR A 496 10.54 0.67 54.33
CA THR A 496 11.16 0.16 55.57
C THR A 496 10.39 0.59 56.84
N SER A 497 9.86 -0.42 57.53
CA SER A 497 9.70 -0.60 59.00
C SER A 497 9.02 0.47 59.89
N GLY A 498 8.02 0.03 60.66
CA GLY A 498 7.80 0.58 62.01
C GLY A 498 6.37 0.60 62.57
N ASP A 499 5.84 -0.59 62.92
CA ASP A 499 4.97 -0.92 64.05
C ASP A 499 3.70 -0.13 64.47
N ASN A 500 2.67 -0.97 64.69
CA ASN A 500 1.66 -0.97 65.76
C ASN A 500 0.29 -0.28 65.59
N SER A 501 -0.60 -1.08 64.99
CA SER A 501 -1.76 -1.75 65.63
C SER A 501 -2.98 -0.97 66.12
N HIS A 502 -4.08 -1.26 65.39
CA HIS A 502 -5.41 -1.68 65.86
C HIS A 502 -6.32 -0.71 66.62
N SER A 503 -7.52 -0.45 66.07
CA SER A 503 -8.76 -1.20 66.46
C SER A 503 -10.07 -0.39 66.30
N TYR A 504 -10.84 -0.77 65.27
CA TYR A 504 -12.30 -1.01 65.21
C TYR A 504 -13.38 0.04 65.57
N CYS A 505 -14.29 0.20 64.58
CA CYS A 505 -15.78 0.22 64.63
C CYS A 505 -16.48 1.18 65.62
N THR A 506 -17.54 1.93 65.29
CA THR A 506 -18.65 1.69 64.34
C THR A 506 -19.55 2.94 64.31
N ARG A 507 -20.30 3.09 63.21
CA ARG A 507 -21.65 3.72 63.08
C ARG A 507 -21.81 5.24 63.31
N THR A 508 -22.18 5.89 62.20
CA THR A 508 -23.16 6.98 61.99
C THR A 508 -24.33 7.03 63.00
N PRO A 509 -25.12 8.13 63.15
CA PRO A 509 -25.33 9.21 62.17
C PRO A 509 -25.58 10.66 62.70
N ARG A 510 -25.71 11.57 61.72
CA ARG A 510 -26.53 12.81 61.68
C ARG A 510 -25.96 14.13 62.22
N VAL A 511 -26.05 15.09 61.30
CA VAL A 511 -25.75 16.52 61.37
C VAL A 511 -26.93 17.29 61.97
N PHE A 512 -26.64 18.22 62.88
CA PHE A 512 -27.01 19.66 62.88
C PHE A 512 -27.06 20.22 64.31
N SER A 513 -26.09 21.06 64.68
CA SER A 513 -26.32 22.52 64.86
C SER A 513 -25.25 23.20 65.73
N LYS A 514 -24.71 24.29 65.17
CA LYS A 514 -24.43 25.61 65.75
C LYS A 514 -23.34 25.85 66.82
N ASP A 515 -22.48 26.78 66.38
CA ASP A 515 -22.05 28.02 67.03
C ASP A 515 -20.82 28.04 67.96
N ALA A 516 -19.87 28.84 67.46
CA ALA A 516 -19.12 29.89 68.13
C ALA A 516 -17.98 29.56 69.10
N SER A 517 -16.78 29.89 68.62
CA SER A 517 -15.80 30.82 69.22
C SER A 517 -15.05 30.36 70.47
N LEU A 518 -13.72 30.27 70.35
CA LEU A 518 -12.72 31.07 71.08
C LEU A 518 -11.32 30.41 70.94
N GLN A 519 -10.35 31.19 70.45
CA GLN A 519 -8.92 31.00 70.75
C GLN A 519 -8.66 31.47 72.21
N PRO A 520 -7.46 31.29 72.83
CA PRO A 520 -6.13 31.85 72.43
C PRO A 520 -5.03 30.77 72.45
N GLU A 521 -3.99 30.83 71.61
CA GLU A 521 -2.75 31.64 71.68
C GLU A 521 -1.75 31.30 72.80
N ASP A 522 -0.47 31.44 72.40
CA ASP A 522 0.76 31.74 73.14
C ASP A 522 1.77 30.59 73.31
N ASN A 523 2.86 30.59 72.53
CA ASN A 523 4.08 31.43 72.59
C ASN A 523 5.09 30.87 73.63
N ALA A 524 6.42 30.92 73.49
CA ALA A 524 7.38 31.29 72.45
C ALA A 524 8.78 31.04 73.07
N ALA A 525 9.84 31.32 72.28
CA ALA A 525 11.11 31.95 72.71
C ALA A 525 12.25 31.04 73.25
N VAL A 526 13.56 31.27 73.02
CA VAL A 526 14.36 32.32 72.35
C VAL A 526 15.85 31.85 72.37
N VAL A 527 16.74 32.36 71.50
CA VAL A 527 18.02 33.07 71.82
C VAL A 527 18.67 33.66 70.54
N GLN A 528 19.21 34.87 70.72
CA GLN A 528 19.71 35.97 69.85
C GLN A 528 21.27 35.92 69.62
N PRO A 529 22.01 36.93 69.07
CA PRO A 529 21.76 38.40 68.96
C PRO A 529 22.25 39.21 67.71
N LEU A 530 21.82 40.50 67.70
CA LEU A 530 22.05 41.68 66.81
C LEU A 530 23.29 42.52 67.31
N PRO A 531 23.73 43.70 66.72
CA PRO A 531 22.96 44.97 66.68
C PRO A 531 23.23 46.02 65.52
N THR A 532 22.19 46.82 65.17
CA THR A 532 22.13 48.29 64.83
C THR A 532 22.91 48.93 63.65
N THR A 533 22.48 49.98 62.90
CA THR A 533 21.69 51.22 63.21
C THR A 533 21.19 51.96 61.93
N HIS A 534 20.08 52.72 62.08
CA HIS A 534 19.40 53.75 61.22
C HIS A 534 20.12 55.15 61.25
N PRO A 535 19.67 56.33 60.69
CA PRO A 535 18.26 56.84 60.47
C PRO A 535 17.96 57.88 59.32
N ASP A 536 16.69 58.08 58.91
CA ASP A 536 15.77 59.28 59.08
C ASP A 536 15.84 60.40 58.00
N HIS A 537 14.84 61.24 57.62
CA HIS A 537 13.47 61.56 58.08
C HIS A 537 12.69 62.39 57.02
N ASN A 538 11.34 62.31 57.00
CA ASN A 538 10.32 63.40 56.96
C ASN A 538 9.02 63.07 56.18
N ASP A 539 7.98 62.65 56.92
CA ASP A 539 6.78 63.41 57.34
C ASP A 539 6.23 64.55 56.45
N VAL A 540 4.92 64.83 56.31
CA VAL A 540 3.63 64.24 56.75
C VAL A 540 2.51 65.11 56.12
N HIS A 541 1.27 64.56 56.02
CA HIS A 541 -0.04 65.21 56.29
C HIS A 541 -1.17 65.31 55.21
N LEU A 542 -2.28 64.64 55.55
CA LEU A 542 -3.68 65.13 55.74
C LEU A 542 -4.76 64.96 54.63
N ILE A 543 -5.85 64.25 55.04
CA ILE A 543 -7.29 64.30 54.68
C ILE A 543 -7.75 63.97 53.25
N GLY A 544 -8.77 63.10 53.15
CA GLY A 544 -9.84 63.31 52.16
C GLY A 544 -10.43 62.04 51.56
N ILE A 545 -11.60 61.63 52.06
CA ILE A 545 -12.49 60.68 51.39
C ILE A 545 -13.26 61.44 50.30
N GLN A 546 -12.90 61.25 49.02
CA GLN A 546 -13.76 61.49 47.84
C GLN A 546 -13.12 60.85 46.59
N GLY A 547 -13.97 60.28 45.73
CA GLY A 547 -13.61 59.22 44.79
C GLY A 547 -12.71 59.57 43.61
N THR A 548 -11.92 58.58 43.21
CA THR A 548 -11.20 58.48 41.92
C THR A 548 -11.81 57.29 41.17
N GLN A 549 -12.82 57.46 40.32
CA GLN A 549 -12.68 57.79 38.89
C GLN A 549 -11.54 57.02 38.20
N THR A 550 -11.89 55.89 37.60
CA THR A 550 -11.39 55.40 36.30
C THR A 550 -11.43 56.53 35.25
N PRO A 551 -10.43 56.72 34.35
CA PRO A 551 -10.29 55.94 33.09
C PRO A 551 -8.85 55.93 32.47
N PRO A 552 -8.64 55.43 31.24
CA PRO A 552 -8.82 54.07 30.72
C PRO A 552 -7.49 53.28 30.69
N ILE A 553 -7.56 51.95 30.80
CA ILE A 553 -6.44 51.06 30.46
C ILE A 553 -6.26 51.07 28.93
N PRO A 554 -5.07 51.37 28.37
CA PRO A 554 -4.81 51.11 26.96
C PRO A 554 -4.51 49.62 26.77
N CYS A 555 -5.31 49.00 25.92
CA CYS A 555 -5.06 47.70 25.30
C CYS A 555 -3.63 47.62 24.75
N GLN A 556 -2.96 46.46 24.94
CA GLN A 556 -2.15 45.85 23.88
C GLN A 556 -1.85 44.37 24.21
N VAL A 557 -2.68 43.52 23.63
CA VAL A 557 -2.41 42.21 23.04
C VAL A 557 -1.04 41.59 23.39
N ALA A 558 -0.99 40.76 24.43
CA ALA A 558 0.02 39.71 24.53
C ALA A 558 -0.49 38.51 23.72
N LYS A 559 -0.02 38.42 22.48
CA LYS A 559 -0.24 37.33 21.53
C LYS A 559 -0.02 35.97 22.19
N LEU A 560 -1.06 35.15 22.22
CA LEU A 560 -0.91 33.70 22.18
C LEU A 560 -0.51 33.35 20.74
N ASP A 561 0.79 33.20 20.49
CA ASP A 561 1.27 32.63 19.24
C ASP A 561 1.23 31.10 19.35
N CYS A 562 0.30 30.51 18.62
CA CYS A 562 0.36 29.14 18.11
C CYS A 562 1.54 28.98 17.14
N ALA A 563 2.04 27.74 17.03
CA ALA A 563 3.05 27.16 16.11
C ALA A 563 4.41 26.82 16.76
N ASP A 564 4.69 25.51 16.88
CA ASP A 564 6.00 24.98 17.29
C ASP A 564 7.06 25.30 16.23
N ALA A 565 7.92 26.26 16.53
CA ALA A 565 9.00 26.67 15.65
C ALA A 565 10.27 25.84 15.93
N LEU A 566 10.81 25.18 14.89
CA LEU A 566 12.06 24.42 14.98
C LEU A 566 13.28 25.34 14.86
N PHE A 567 14.31 25.04 15.66
CA PHE A 567 15.63 25.64 15.61
C PHE A 567 16.54 24.78 14.74
N TYR A 568 17.17 25.39 13.74
CA TYR A 568 18.21 24.77 12.92
C TYR A 568 19.54 25.39 13.27
N ALA A 569 20.55 24.58 13.56
CA ALA A 569 21.89 25.07 13.90
C ALA A 569 22.89 24.81 12.77
N SER A 570 23.84 25.74 12.61
CA SER A 570 25.04 25.54 11.81
C SER A 570 26.28 25.66 12.69
N ALA A 571 27.33 24.91 12.36
CA ALA A 571 28.63 24.97 13.04
C ALA A 571 29.74 25.23 12.02
N THR A 572 30.51 26.30 12.19
CA THR A 572 31.66 26.62 11.35
C THR A 572 32.96 26.29 12.08
N VAL A 573 33.77 25.43 11.47
CA VAL A 573 35.13 25.07 11.92
C VAL A 573 36.13 25.66 10.94
N VAL A 574 37.17 26.34 11.44
CA VAL A 574 38.22 26.90 10.58
C VAL A 574 39.44 25.98 10.61
N LEU A 575 39.68 25.28 9.51
CA LEU A 575 40.87 24.44 9.34
C LEU A 575 42.07 25.30 8.92
N LYS A 576 43.27 24.93 9.39
CA LYS A 576 44.52 25.62 9.09
C LYS A 576 45.57 24.62 8.63
N ASN A 577 45.75 24.52 7.31
CA ASN A 577 46.77 23.68 6.66
C ASN A 577 46.67 22.19 7.04
N GLN A 578 45.45 21.65 7.13
CA GLN A 578 45.30 20.25 7.46
C GLN A 578 45.64 19.39 6.23
N GLU A 579 46.60 18.47 6.38
CA GLU A 579 47.24 17.76 5.27
C GLU A 579 46.59 16.40 4.97
N VAL A 580 46.35 16.13 3.69
CA VAL A 580 46.03 14.79 3.17
C VAL A 580 47.03 14.43 2.08
N VAL A 581 47.80 13.36 2.28
CA VAL A 581 48.94 13.01 1.42
C VAL A 581 48.65 11.76 0.58
N SER A 582 48.95 11.83 -0.73
CA SER A 582 48.84 10.71 -1.66
C SER A 582 49.75 9.54 -1.30
N ASP A 583 49.51 8.40 -1.95
CA ASP A 583 50.55 7.38 -2.07
C ASP A 583 51.62 7.85 -3.08
N GLY A 584 52.85 7.34 -2.98
CA GLY A 584 53.92 7.69 -3.92
C GLY A 584 53.69 7.06 -5.28
N CYS A 585 53.58 7.89 -6.33
CA CYS A 585 53.24 7.45 -7.68
C CYS A 585 54.31 7.83 -8.71
N ALA A 586 54.44 7.05 -9.77
CA ALA A 586 55.41 7.32 -10.84
C ALA A 586 55.08 8.58 -11.65
N GLN A 587 53.79 8.94 -11.75
CA GLN A 587 53.31 10.14 -12.45
C GLN A 587 52.52 11.04 -11.50
N GLN A 588 52.59 12.35 -11.76
CA GLN A 588 51.98 13.38 -10.92
C GLN A 588 50.44 13.26 -10.91
N GLU A 589 49.82 12.92 -12.04
CA GLU A 589 48.36 12.79 -12.18
C GLU A 589 47.80 11.65 -11.32
N HIS A 590 48.54 10.55 -11.20
CA HIS A 590 48.18 9.43 -10.34
C HIS A 590 48.35 9.76 -8.85
N ALA A 591 49.36 10.57 -8.49
CA ALA A 591 49.51 11.08 -7.14
C ALA A 591 48.34 12.01 -6.76
N ILE A 592 47.92 12.88 -7.69
CA ILE A 592 46.75 13.75 -7.52
C ILE A 592 45.49 12.92 -7.27
N GLU A 593 45.19 11.96 -8.14
CA GLU A 593 44.01 11.11 -8.01
C GLU A 593 44.03 10.25 -6.73
N SER A 594 45.22 9.78 -6.32
CA SER A 594 45.39 9.07 -5.03
C SER A 594 45.11 9.98 -3.83
N ALA A 595 45.61 11.22 -3.81
CA ALA A 595 45.31 12.17 -2.73
C ALA A 595 43.82 12.50 -2.65
N TYR A 596 43.18 12.77 -3.80
CA TYR A 596 41.74 13.06 -3.84
C TYR A 596 40.89 11.84 -3.51
N LYS A 597 41.33 10.62 -3.84
CA LYS A 597 40.69 9.37 -3.38
C LYS A 597 40.75 9.23 -1.87
N LYS A 598 41.90 9.50 -1.24
CA LYS A 598 42.02 9.49 0.23
C LYS A 598 41.14 10.56 0.88
N LEU A 599 41.13 11.78 0.33
CA LEU A 599 40.27 12.85 0.80
C LEU A 599 38.77 12.50 0.64
N ALA A 600 38.38 11.86 -0.46
CA ALA A 600 37.03 11.35 -0.67
C ALA A 600 36.63 10.32 0.39
N CYS A 601 37.52 9.39 0.74
CA CYS A 601 37.29 8.43 1.82
C CYS A 601 37.11 9.09 3.19
N LEU A 602 37.91 10.13 3.49
CA LEU A 602 37.81 10.87 4.76
C LEU A 602 36.47 11.59 4.90
N PHE A 603 35.92 12.11 3.81
CA PHE A 603 34.58 12.69 3.74
C PHE A 603 33.47 11.66 3.46
N ARG A 604 33.79 10.35 3.48
CA ARG A 604 32.87 9.22 3.23
C ARG A 604 32.10 9.31 1.90
N LEU A 605 32.76 9.78 0.84
CA LEU A 605 32.19 9.86 -0.50
C LEU A 605 32.30 8.50 -1.21
N ASN A 606 31.18 7.86 -1.48
CA ASN A 606 31.14 6.57 -2.20
C ASN A 606 31.37 6.75 -3.70
N ALA A 607 32.42 6.11 -4.24
CA ALA A 607 32.63 6.02 -5.68
C ALA A 607 31.73 4.91 -6.25
N HIS A 608 30.75 5.26 -7.07
CA HIS A 608 30.01 4.30 -7.90
C HIS A 608 30.63 4.33 -9.29
N GLY A 609 31.11 3.17 -9.73
CA GLY A 609 31.88 2.99 -10.96
C GLY A 609 31.07 3.33 -12.20
N GLY A 610 31.15 4.59 -12.64
CA GLY A 610 30.91 5.00 -14.01
C GLY A 610 32.26 5.24 -14.68
N ALA A 611 32.54 4.56 -15.78
CA ALA A 611 33.74 4.79 -16.58
C ALA A 611 33.74 6.25 -17.07
N GLY A 612 34.55 7.11 -16.44
CA GLY A 612 34.81 8.47 -16.93
C GLY A 612 35.12 9.57 -15.90
N ASN A 613 34.70 9.45 -14.63
CA ASN A 613 34.83 10.55 -13.67
C ASN A 613 35.98 10.33 -12.65
N SER A 614 36.87 11.32 -12.55
CA SER A 614 38.04 11.28 -11.65
C SER A 614 37.68 11.66 -10.19
N PHE A 615 38.42 11.16 -9.19
CA PHE A 615 38.21 11.47 -7.77
C PHE A 615 38.39 12.97 -7.49
N LYS A 616 39.33 13.62 -8.18
CA LYS A 616 39.52 15.07 -8.10
C LYS A 616 38.24 15.83 -8.48
N THR A 617 37.62 15.47 -9.60
CA THR A 617 36.39 16.09 -10.07
C THR A 617 35.24 15.90 -9.07
N MET A 618 35.13 14.71 -8.49
CA MET A 618 34.11 14.39 -7.51
C MET A 618 34.25 15.19 -6.20
N VAL A 619 35.46 15.28 -5.65
CA VAL A 619 35.72 16.01 -4.41
C VAL A 619 35.54 17.51 -4.61
N LEU A 620 36.02 18.07 -5.73
CA LEU A 620 35.87 19.50 -6.01
C LEU A 620 34.39 19.89 -6.20
N ALA A 621 33.60 19.06 -6.89
CA ALA A 621 32.16 19.29 -7.03
C ALA A 621 31.42 19.21 -5.68
N GLN A 622 31.84 18.30 -4.79
CA GLN A 622 31.27 18.21 -3.45
C GLN A 622 31.62 19.43 -2.61
N PHE A 623 32.89 19.85 -2.62
CA PHE A 623 33.35 21.02 -1.87
C PHE A 623 32.66 22.29 -2.34
N ASP A 624 32.47 22.46 -3.65
CA ASP A 624 31.69 23.56 -4.22
C ASP A 624 30.23 23.56 -3.74
N SER A 625 29.58 22.38 -3.76
CA SER A 625 28.19 22.23 -3.29
C SER A 625 27.99 22.50 -1.80
N CYS A 626 29.02 22.30 -0.99
CA CYS A 626 29.02 22.59 0.44
C CYS A 626 29.60 23.98 0.78
N HIS A 627 29.99 24.76 -0.24
CA HIS A 627 30.69 26.04 -0.10
C HIS A 627 31.98 25.93 0.74
N TYR A 628 32.67 24.79 0.65
CA TYR A 628 33.97 24.58 1.26
C TYR A 628 35.09 25.13 0.38
N PRO A 629 36.14 25.73 0.97
CA PRO A 629 37.31 26.14 0.20
C PRO A 629 37.97 24.93 -0.48
N PRO A 630 38.32 25.02 -1.78
CA PRO A 630 38.97 23.93 -2.47
C PRO A 630 40.34 23.61 -1.84
N PRO A 631 40.77 22.34 -1.81
CA PRO A 631 42.08 21.97 -1.28
C PRO A 631 43.21 22.54 -2.15
N SER A 632 44.27 23.06 -1.53
CA SER A 632 45.47 23.48 -2.26
C SER A 632 46.37 22.27 -2.53
N GLU A 633 46.76 22.07 -3.78
CA GLU A 633 47.65 20.98 -4.21
C GLU A 633 49.13 21.40 -4.10
N HIS A 634 49.92 20.64 -3.35
CA HIS A 634 51.37 20.77 -3.24
C HIS A 634 52.05 19.49 -3.68
N PHE A 635 53.15 19.62 -4.42
CA PHE A 635 53.86 18.49 -5.01
C PHE A 635 55.25 18.37 -4.43
N ASP A 636 55.56 17.18 -3.93
CA ASP A 636 56.89 16.82 -3.47
C ASP A 636 57.39 15.61 -4.26
N GLN A 637 58.67 15.62 -4.66
CA GLN A 637 59.32 14.51 -5.33
C GLN A 637 60.40 13.93 -4.40
N GLN A 638 60.29 12.64 -4.09
CA GLN A 638 61.25 11.94 -3.24
C GLN A 638 61.51 10.55 -3.82
N ASP A 639 62.79 10.18 -3.96
CA ASP A 639 63.24 8.86 -4.43
C ASP A 639 62.52 8.37 -5.71
N ASP A 640 62.52 9.21 -6.75
CA ASP A 640 61.87 8.97 -8.05
C ASP A 640 60.34 8.74 -8.00
N LYS A 641 59.68 9.11 -6.90
CA LYS A 641 58.21 9.05 -6.73
C LYS A 641 57.64 10.44 -6.48
N ASN A 642 56.51 10.72 -7.12
CA ASN A 642 55.73 11.94 -6.96
C ASN A 642 54.69 11.76 -5.85
N PHE A 643 54.58 12.75 -4.98
CA PHE A 643 53.56 12.84 -3.94
C PHE A 643 52.73 14.11 -4.14
N CYS A 644 51.42 14.00 -3.92
CA CYS A 644 50.51 15.13 -3.87
C CYS A 644 50.02 15.30 -2.44
N LYS A 645 50.17 16.50 -1.89
CA LYS A 645 49.67 16.93 -0.60
C LYS A 645 48.52 17.92 -0.81
N LEU A 646 47.35 17.59 -0.28
CA LEU A 646 46.19 18.47 -0.27
C LEU A 646 46.14 19.20 1.06
N LEU A 647 46.17 20.54 1.03
CA LEU A 647 46.02 21.40 2.19
C LEU A 647 44.59 21.93 2.29
N LEU A 648 43.90 21.55 3.37
CA LEU A 648 42.57 22.05 3.71
C LEU A 648 42.70 23.31 4.56
N CYS A 649 42.26 24.44 4.01
CA CYS A 649 42.39 25.75 4.65
C CYS A 649 41.09 26.54 4.55
N GLY A 650 40.66 27.14 5.66
CA GLY A 650 39.52 28.05 5.70
C GLY A 650 38.29 27.49 6.42
N PRO A 651 37.15 28.18 6.33
CA PRO A 651 35.94 27.83 7.07
C PRO A 651 35.18 26.68 6.43
N PHE A 652 34.83 25.68 7.23
CA PHE A 652 33.96 24.56 6.88
C PHE A 652 32.70 24.66 7.72
N THR A 653 31.55 24.87 7.09
CA THR A 653 30.27 25.08 7.78
C THR A 653 29.35 23.88 7.62
N PHE A 654 29.02 23.25 8.74
CA PHE A 654 28.13 22.10 8.84
C PHE A 654 26.73 22.55 9.24
N HIS A 655 25.72 21.83 8.81
CA HIS A 655 24.31 22.17 9.04
C HIS A 655 23.54 20.97 9.58
N ASP A 656 22.69 21.21 10.56
CA ASP A 656 21.70 20.24 11.02
C ASP A 656 20.49 20.22 10.07
N LYS A 657 20.06 19.01 9.67
CA LYS A 657 18.96 18.81 8.72
C LYS A 657 17.61 18.60 9.43
N ASP A 658 17.64 18.11 10.65
CA ASP A 658 16.43 17.62 11.32
C ASP A 658 15.75 18.73 12.15
N GLY A 659 16.54 19.71 12.61
CA GLY A 659 16.06 20.80 13.45
C GLY A 659 15.61 20.29 14.82
N SER A 660 15.45 21.21 15.76
CA SER A 660 15.02 20.85 17.10
C SER A 660 14.11 21.91 17.70
N ILE A 661 13.11 21.49 18.47
CA ILE A 661 12.31 22.39 19.31
C ILE A 661 13.16 23.13 20.38
N LYS A 662 14.39 22.65 20.65
CA LYS A 662 15.32 23.25 21.61
C LYS A 662 16.63 23.66 20.93
N LYS A 663 16.96 24.95 20.97
CA LYS A 663 18.24 25.52 20.48
C LYS A 663 19.48 24.72 20.90
N LYS A 664 19.57 24.35 22.19
CA LYS A 664 20.73 23.61 22.72
C LYS A 664 20.90 22.23 22.08
N GLN A 665 19.81 21.58 21.69
CA GLN A 665 19.84 20.25 21.09
C GLN A 665 20.25 20.33 19.61
N ALA A 666 19.72 21.32 18.87
CA ALA A 666 20.16 21.61 17.51
C ALA A 666 21.69 21.88 17.45
N GLU A 667 22.23 22.64 18.41
CA GLU A 667 23.68 22.88 18.52
C GLU A 667 24.49 21.59 18.77
N GLN A 668 23.97 20.64 19.57
CA GLN A 668 24.63 19.36 19.81
C GLN A 668 24.57 18.45 18.57
N GLN A 669 23.45 18.46 17.84
CA GLN A 669 23.28 17.69 16.60
C GLN A 669 24.24 18.15 15.52
N VAL A 670 24.36 19.46 15.29
CA VAL A 670 25.32 19.97 14.29
C VAL A 670 26.78 19.73 14.71
N ALA A 671 27.08 19.74 16.01
CA ALA A 671 28.41 19.38 16.51
C ALA A 671 28.74 17.90 16.24
N MET A 672 27.76 17.00 16.38
CA MET A 672 27.90 15.59 16.03
C MET A 672 28.16 15.41 14.53
N VAL A 673 27.43 16.13 13.67
CA VAL A 673 27.64 16.10 12.21
C VAL A 673 29.04 16.59 11.83
N ALA A 674 29.50 17.68 12.45
CA ALA A 674 30.86 18.19 12.25
C ALA A 674 31.92 17.15 12.70
N LEU A 675 31.71 16.48 13.83
CA LEU A 675 32.60 15.41 14.31
C LEU A 675 32.61 14.20 13.37
N GLN A 676 31.47 13.76 12.85
CA GLN A 676 31.38 12.63 11.90
C GLN A 676 32.17 12.87 10.62
N GLN A 677 32.20 14.12 10.14
CA GLN A 677 32.90 14.48 8.90
C GLN A 677 34.37 14.83 9.11
N LEU A 678 34.71 15.39 10.28
CA LEU A 678 36.08 15.78 10.60
C LEU A 678 36.86 14.71 11.36
N SER A 679 36.24 13.64 11.86
CA SER A 679 36.91 12.63 12.69
C SER A 679 38.12 11.99 12.03
N GLY A 680 38.07 11.76 10.71
CA GLY A 680 39.20 11.21 9.96
C GLY A 680 40.32 12.23 9.72
N ILE A 681 40.00 13.53 9.74
CA ILE A 681 40.92 14.65 9.48
C ILE A 681 41.59 15.12 10.78
N LEU A 682 40.84 15.11 11.88
CA LEU A 682 41.27 15.43 13.24
C LEU A 682 41.71 14.17 14.03
N ASN A 683 41.70 13.00 13.39
CA ASN A 683 42.07 11.70 13.97
C ASN A 683 41.48 11.45 15.37
N CYS A 684 40.19 11.74 15.55
CA CYS A 684 39.49 11.63 16.83
C CYS A 684 38.31 10.64 16.74
N SER A 685 38.21 9.70 17.67
CA SER A 685 37.04 8.82 17.82
C SER A 685 36.11 9.38 18.90
N PHE A 686 34.81 9.44 18.60
CA PHE A 686 33.77 9.97 19.48
C PHE A 686 32.70 8.90 19.80
N ASP A 687 33.01 7.62 19.57
CA ASP A 687 32.07 6.49 19.69
C ASP A 687 31.57 6.25 21.14
N SER A 688 32.21 6.87 22.14
CA SER A 688 31.86 6.79 23.56
C SER A 688 31.21 8.07 24.13
N VAL A 689 30.91 9.08 23.29
CA VAL A 689 30.39 10.38 23.74
C VAL A 689 28.87 10.37 23.74
N ASP A 690 28.26 10.46 24.93
CA ASP A 690 26.81 10.54 25.13
C ASP A 690 26.37 12.01 25.28
N GLY A 691 25.74 12.57 24.23
CA GLY A 691 25.02 13.86 24.27
C GLY A 691 25.86 15.15 24.38
N ASN A 692 27.16 15.11 24.65
CA ASN A 692 28.03 16.29 24.77
C ASN A 692 29.02 16.49 23.59
N TYR A 693 28.50 16.44 22.37
CA TYR A 693 29.28 16.57 21.13
C TYR A 693 29.93 17.96 20.97
N LYS A 694 29.30 19.03 21.45
CA LYS A 694 29.83 20.39 21.41
C LYS A 694 31.11 20.55 22.24
N GLY A 695 31.13 19.95 23.44
CA GLY A 695 32.31 19.94 24.30
C GLY A 695 33.45 19.14 23.69
N PHE A 696 33.12 17.95 23.16
CA PHE A 696 34.11 17.07 22.53
C PHE A 696 34.71 17.68 21.26
N LEU A 697 33.89 18.27 20.37
CA LEU A 697 34.38 18.96 19.17
C LEU A 697 35.32 20.12 19.52
N LYS A 698 34.99 20.87 20.58
CA LYS A 698 35.89 21.92 21.07
C LYS A 698 37.23 21.34 21.54
N GLU A 699 37.21 20.28 22.35
CA GLU A 699 38.42 19.63 22.85
C GLU A 699 39.29 19.08 21.70
N CYS A 700 38.66 18.44 20.70
CA CYS A 700 39.37 17.97 19.51
C CYS A 700 40.03 19.10 18.72
N LEU A 701 39.35 20.25 18.58
CA LEU A 701 39.90 21.41 17.87
C LEU A 701 41.03 22.09 18.66
N ASP A 702 40.87 22.22 19.98
CA ASP A 702 41.89 22.77 20.87
C ASP A 702 43.15 21.89 20.86
N ALA A 703 43.00 20.55 20.82
CA ALA A 703 44.12 19.60 20.72
C ALA A 703 44.95 19.75 19.42
N HIS A 704 44.33 20.26 18.35
CA HIS A 704 44.99 20.54 17.06
C HIS A 704 45.41 22.01 16.90
N GLY A 705 45.29 22.83 17.96
CA GLY A 705 45.61 24.26 17.92
C GLY A 705 44.70 25.07 16.99
N LEU A 706 43.50 24.57 16.70
CA LEU A 706 42.52 25.20 15.84
C LEU A 706 41.60 26.13 16.64
N LYS A 707 40.92 27.06 15.95
CA LYS A 707 39.98 27.97 16.59
C LYS A 707 38.71 27.21 17.02
N GLN A 708 38.10 27.67 18.11
CA GLN A 708 36.83 27.10 18.59
C GLN A 708 35.73 27.18 17.52
N PRO A 709 34.83 26.18 17.47
CA PRO A 709 33.76 26.12 16.49
C PRO A 709 32.73 27.23 16.75
N MET A 710 32.32 27.94 15.70
CA MET A 710 31.28 28.97 15.79
C MET A 710 29.92 28.37 15.50
N TYR A 711 28.92 28.63 16.34
CA TYR A 711 27.56 28.13 16.14
C TYR A 711 26.60 29.27 15.79
N SER A 712 25.77 29.06 14.78
CA SER A 712 24.60 29.91 14.49
C SER A 712 23.33 29.09 14.65
N THR A 713 22.21 29.74 14.98
CA THR A 713 20.91 29.06 15.10
C THR A 713 19.79 29.93 14.57
N GLU A 714 18.96 29.38 13.70
CA GLU A 714 17.81 30.04 13.10
C GLU A 714 16.51 29.36 13.52
N ARG A 715 15.47 30.16 13.76
CA ARG A 715 14.12 29.66 14.10
C ARG A 715 13.20 29.91 12.90
N LYS A 716 12.60 28.86 12.34
CA LYS A 716 11.63 28.98 11.23
C LYS A 716 10.22 28.59 11.69
N LYS A 717 9.23 29.43 11.39
CA LYS A 717 7.80 29.11 11.51
C LYS A 717 7.31 28.54 10.17
N VAL A 718 6.37 27.61 10.21
CA VAL A 718 5.80 26.96 9.03
C VAL A 718 4.64 27.80 8.51
N ASP A 719 4.81 28.47 7.38
CA ASP A 719 3.77 29.28 6.74
C ASP A 719 3.14 28.52 5.56
N ILE A 720 1.80 28.53 5.50
CA ILE A 720 0.97 28.07 4.37
C ILE A 720 0.54 29.35 3.63
N GLU A 721 0.94 29.52 2.36
CA GLU A 721 0.60 30.72 1.56
C GLU A 721 -0.69 30.52 0.73
N GLU A 722 -1.64 31.45 0.88
CA GLU A 722 -2.67 31.80 -0.10
C GLU A 722 -2.46 33.26 -0.54
N GLY A 723 -2.74 33.58 -1.81
CA GLY A 723 -2.32 34.81 -2.48
C GLY A 723 -3.35 35.91 -2.71
N GLU A 724 -2.76 37.09 -2.98
CA GLU A 724 -3.18 38.26 -3.79
C GLU A 724 -4.04 39.42 -3.24
N GLY A 725 -3.58 40.65 -3.57
CA GLY A 725 -4.36 41.89 -3.55
C GLY A 725 -3.54 43.20 -3.58
N SER A 726 -3.34 43.77 -4.77
CA SER A 726 -2.61 45.01 -5.12
C SER A 726 -3.26 46.33 -4.63
N ASN A 727 -2.48 47.41 -4.40
CA ASN A 727 -2.68 48.76 -5.00
C ASN A 727 -1.68 49.85 -4.53
N THR A 728 -1.61 50.89 -5.36
CA THR A 728 -0.49 51.76 -5.79
C THR A 728 -0.41 53.19 -5.18
N SER A 729 0.71 53.88 -5.50
CA SER A 729 0.99 55.34 -5.56
C SER A 729 1.61 55.98 -4.31
N GLY A 730 2.56 56.93 -4.37
CA GLY A 730 3.23 57.59 -5.49
C GLY A 730 4.33 58.57 -5.00
N ASP A 731 5.25 58.87 -5.91
CA ASP A 731 6.09 60.07 -6.08
C ASP A 731 7.27 60.46 -5.15
N ASN A 732 8.47 60.27 -5.74
CA ASN A 732 9.50 61.28 -6.09
C ASN A 732 10.09 62.21 -5.01
N SER A 733 11.43 62.22 -4.84
CA SER A 733 12.35 63.01 -5.68
C SER A 733 13.76 63.25 -5.03
N TYR A 734 14.81 62.75 -5.71
CA TYR A 734 16.08 63.41 -6.10
C TYR A 734 17.33 63.61 -5.19
N TYR A 735 18.42 62.93 -5.67
CA TYR A 735 19.88 63.16 -5.67
C TYR A 735 20.66 63.10 -4.33
N THR A 736 21.64 62.20 -4.14
CA THR A 736 22.91 62.16 -4.89
C THR A 736 23.65 60.80 -4.76
N LYS A 737 24.24 60.35 -5.89
CA LYS A 737 25.20 59.26 -6.20
C LYS A 737 26.10 58.78 -5.04
N GLY A 738 26.48 57.51 -4.88
CA GLY A 738 26.69 56.35 -5.77
C GLY A 738 27.93 55.63 -5.20
N ASN A 739 28.01 54.31 -5.01
CA ASN A 739 27.76 53.24 -5.97
C ASN A 739 27.28 51.95 -5.27
N GLN A 740 26.43 51.26 -6.00
CA GLN A 740 25.61 50.13 -5.61
C GLN A 740 26.42 48.86 -5.31
N THR A 741 26.18 48.34 -4.11
CA THR A 741 25.90 46.93 -3.87
C THR A 741 24.65 46.54 -4.65
N ASP A 742 24.79 45.82 -5.76
CA ASP A 742 23.66 45.14 -6.38
C ASP A 742 23.36 43.86 -5.62
N THR A 743 22.36 43.98 -4.76
CA THR A 743 21.54 42.91 -4.24
C THR A 743 20.79 42.26 -5.41
N LYS A 744 21.32 41.17 -5.95
CA LYS A 744 20.51 40.04 -6.43
C LYS A 744 20.63 38.99 -5.32
N GLY A 745 19.61 38.79 -4.48
CA GLY A 745 18.38 38.16 -4.92
C GLY A 745 18.60 36.70 -5.28
N ASN A 746 19.53 36.00 -4.61
CA ASN A 746 19.70 34.56 -4.76
C ASN A 746 18.62 33.84 -3.95
N GLN A 747 17.62 33.40 -4.70
CA GLN A 747 16.81 32.22 -4.42
C GLN A 747 17.69 31.14 -3.77
N THR A 748 17.22 30.62 -2.63
CA THR A 748 17.83 29.47 -1.97
C THR A 748 17.95 28.32 -2.98
N PRO A 749 19.16 27.78 -3.26
CA PRO A 749 19.32 26.68 -4.19
C PRO A 749 18.73 25.40 -3.57
N PRO A 750 18.02 24.56 -4.34
CA PRO A 750 17.72 23.20 -3.92
C PRO A 750 19.03 22.41 -3.82
N ILE A 751 19.19 21.65 -2.75
CA ILE A 751 20.26 20.67 -2.53
C ILE A 751 20.28 19.68 -3.73
N PRO A 752 21.38 19.54 -4.50
CA PRO A 752 21.42 18.57 -5.60
C PRO A 752 21.66 17.16 -5.05
N CYS A 753 20.62 16.34 -5.02
CA CYS A 753 20.74 14.89 -4.94
C CYS A 753 21.24 14.36 -6.29
N LYS A 754 22.25 13.49 -6.33
CA LYS A 754 22.75 12.89 -7.59
C LYS A 754 21.65 12.16 -8.39
N VAL A 755 20.58 11.71 -7.71
CA VAL A 755 19.39 11.08 -8.32
C VAL A 755 18.47 12.14 -8.95
N ALA A 756 18.21 13.26 -8.27
CA ALA A 756 17.43 14.38 -8.81
C ALA A 756 18.03 15.02 -10.08
N LYS A 757 19.36 14.95 -10.23
CA LYS A 757 20.05 15.36 -11.47
C LYS A 757 19.81 14.40 -12.63
N LEU A 758 19.86 13.08 -12.40
CA LEU A 758 19.59 12.09 -13.44
C LEU A 758 18.11 12.09 -13.86
N GLU A 759 17.21 12.25 -12.87
CA GLU A 759 15.74 12.37 -13.03
C GLU A 759 15.32 13.54 -13.93
N CYS A 760 15.95 14.71 -13.77
CA CYS A 760 15.64 15.88 -14.60
C CYS A 760 16.19 15.73 -16.02
N GLU A 761 17.36 15.12 -16.22
CA GLU A 761 17.98 14.96 -17.54
C GLU A 761 17.14 14.10 -18.49
N GLU A 762 16.53 13.02 -17.99
CA GLU A 762 15.66 12.16 -18.82
C GLU A 762 14.35 12.85 -19.19
N ILE A 763 13.72 13.56 -18.24
CA ILE A 763 12.53 14.37 -18.51
C ILE A 763 12.88 15.52 -19.47
N HIS A 764 14.03 16.17 -19.31
CA HIS A 764 14.51 17.20 -20.23
C HIS A 764 14.78 16.63 -21.62
N THR A 765 15.38 15.44 -21.73
CA THR A 765 15.58 14.74 -23.00
C THR A 765 14.25 14.45 -23.68
N LEU A 766 13.25 14.01 -22.92
CA LEU A 766 11.89 13.78 -23.41
C LEU A 766 11.24 15.08 -23.92
N LEU A 767 11.35 16.18 -23.17
CA LEU A 767 10.86 17.49 -23.60
C LEU A 767 11.54 17.96 -24.90
N VAL A 768 12.85 17.74 -25.03
CA VAL A 768 13.59 18.05 -26.26
C VAL A 768 13.11 17.19 -27.43
N LEU A 769 12.90 15.88 -27.22
CA LEU A 769 12.42 14.94 -28.23
C LEU A 769 11.06 15.33 -28.80
N PHE A 770 10.16 15.83 -27.95
CA PHE A 770 8.83 16.32 -28.36
C PHE A 770 8.79 17.81 -28.76
N ASN A 771 9.96 18.46 -28.91
CA ASN A 771 10.09 19.89 -29.24
C ASN A 771 9.39 20.84 -28.24
N LEU A 772 9.27 20.42 -26.98
CA LEU A 772 8.69 21.19 -25.89
C LEU A 772 9.81 22.01 -25.22
N LYS A 773 10.08 23.20 -25.75
CA LYS A 773 11.19 24.05 -25.29
C LYS A 773 10.70 25.31 -24.55
N PRO A 774 11.48 25.84 -23.61
CA PRO A 774 11.24 27.16 -23.03
C PRO A 774 11.24 28.26 -24.12
N PRO A 775 10.43 29.32 -23.97
CA PRO A 775 9.61 29.66 -22.81
C PRO A 775 8.21 29.04 -22.81
N SER A 776 7.81 28.33 -23.88
CA SER A 776 6.42 27.87 -24.05
C SER A 776 6.08 26.64 -23.21
N VAL A 777 7.07 25.81 -22.86
CA VAL A 777 6.93 24.72 -21.89
C VAL A 777 8.10 24.74 -20.92
N THR A 778 7.83 24.74 -19.61
CA THR A 778 8.86 24.69 -18.57
C THR A 778 8.53 23.62 -17.54
N LEU A 779 9.53 22.83 -17.14
CA LEU A 779 9.43 21.93 -16.00
C LEU A 779 9.52 22.76 -14.71
N GLU A 780 8.43 22.82 -13.94
CA GLU A 780 8.37 23.59 -12.69
C GLU A 780 8.98 22.82 -11.51
N SER A 781 8.63 21.53 -11.38
CA SER A 781 9.13 20.67 -10.31
C SER A 781 8.99 19.19 -10.64
N VAL A 782 9.88 18.38 -10.08
CA VAL A 782 9.76 16.92 -10.00
C VAL A 782 9.73 16.56 -8.51
N SER A 783 8.80 15.71 -8.10
CA SER A 783 8.64 15.28 -6.72
C SER A 783 8.53 13.76 -6.63
N ASN A 784 9.19 13.18 -5.63
CA ASN A 784 9.16 11.77 -5.33
C ASN A 784 8.56 11.57 -3.94
N GLU A 785 7.42 10.90 -3.89
CA GLU A 785 6.76 10.53 -2.64
C GLU A 785 7.16 9.11 -2.25
N GLN A 786 7.32 8.88 -0.94
CA GLN A 786 7.60 7.58 -0.38
C GLN A 786 6.52 7.20 0.61
N LYS A 787 6.08 5.94 0.57
CA LYS A 787 5.08 5.38 1.46
C LYS A 787 5.61 4.13 2.11
N PHE A 788 5.51 4.05 3.43
CA PHE A 788 5.89 2.91 4.25
C PHE A 788 4.65 2.13 4.66
N GLY A 789 4.78 0.81 4.72
CA GLY A 789 3.80 -0.07 5.32
C GLY A 789 4.46 -0.98 6.34
N ILE A 790 3.79 -1.15 7.49
CA ILE A 790 4.19 -2.07 8.55
C ILE A 790 3.01 -2.93 8.98
N THR A 791 3.27 -4.19 9.27
CA THR A 791 2.27 -5.10 9.82
C THR A 791 2.50 -5.30 11.31
N VAL A 792 1.48 -4.98 12.13
CA VAL A 792 1.44 -5.27 13.57
C VAL A 792 0.66 -6.56 13.79
N GLU A 793 1.31 -7.58 14.32
CA GLU A 793 0.73 -8.89 14.59
C GLU A 793 0.47 -9.13 16.07
N VAL A 794 -0.70 -9.67 16.37
CA VAL A 794 -1.12 -10.05 17.72
C VAL A 794 -1.61 -11.49 17.70
N ILE A 795 -0.82 -12.36 18.32
CA ILE A 795 -1.15 -13.77 18.45
C ILE A 795 -2.02 -13.96 19.70
N LEU A 796 -3.29 -14.28 19.48
CA LEU A 796 -4.20 -14.74 20.51
C LEU A 796 -4.03 -16.25 20.66
N ASP A 797 -3.85 -16.71 21.89
CA ASP A 797 -3.75 -18.11 22.23
C ASP A 797 -4.66 -18.46 23.41
N ASN A 798 -5.50 -19.47 23.17
CA ASN A 798 -6.44 -20.03 24.14
C ASN A 798 -7.30 -18.97 24.88
N LEU A 799 -7.73 -17.92 24.18
CA LEU A 799 -8.50 -16.83 24.75
C LEU A 799 -9.96 -17.25 25.01
N THR A 800 -10.53 -16.74 26.11
CA THR A 800 -11.97 -16.77 26.37
C THR A 800 -12.58 -15.39 26.10
N PHE A 801 -13.50 -15.36 25.15
CA PHE A 801 -14.33 -14.19 24.84
C PHE A 801 -15.71 -14.35 25.50
N LYS A 802 -16.20 -13.34 26.21
CA LYS A 802 -17.51 -13.38 26.87
C LYS A 802 -18.43 -12.31 26.33
N ASN A 803 -19.59 -12.70 25.82
CA ASN A 803 -20.65 -11.76 25.53
C ASN A 803 -21.35 -11.34 26.84
N LYS A 804 -21.42 -10.03 27.09
CA LYS A 804 -22.04 -9.46 28.31
C LYS A 804 -23.51 -9.07 28.11
N ASP A 805 -24.04 -9.19 26.89
CA ASP A 805 -25.40 -8.76 26.59
C ASP A 805 -26.43 -9.84 26.99
N PRO A 806 -27.46 -9.47 27.78
CA PRO A 806 -28.52 -10.40 28.15
C PRO A 806 -29.32 -10.83 26.91
N CYS A 807 -29.50 -12.14 26.75
CA CYS A 807 -30.22 -12.71 25.61
C CYS A 807 -31.45 -13.51 26.04
N THR A 808 -32.51 -13.43 25.23
CA THR A 808 -33.79 -14.11 25.49
C THR A 808 -33.77 -15.58 25.08
N SER A 809 -32.77 -16.02 24.30
CA SER A 809 -32.60 -17.43 23.93
C SER A 809 -31.13 -17.85 23.82
N ARG A 810 -30.87 -19.14 24.03
CA ARG A 810 -29.55 -19.77 23.84
C ARG A 810 -28.96 -19.54 22.45
N ARG A 811 -29.81 -19.62 21.42
CA ARG A 811 -29.39 -19.43 20.02
C ARG A 811 -29.03 -17.97 19.74
N ASP A 812 -29.76 -17.02 20.33
CA ASP A 812 -29.46 -15.59 20.24
C ASP A 812 -28.14 -15.26 20.95
N ALA A 813 -27.91 -15.85 22.13
CA ALA A 813 -26.65 -15.69 22.88
C ALA A 813 -25.42 -16.12 22.07
N ILE A 814 -25.50 -17.28 21.39
CA ILE A 814 -24.43 -17.77 20.51
C ILE A 814 -24.22 -16.82 19.33
N ARG A 815 -25.29 -16.41 18.63
CA ARG A 815 -25.18 -15.50 17.47
C ARG A 815 -24.53 -14.18 17.86
N LYS A 816 -24.98 -13.56 18.94
CA LYS A 816 -24.39 -12.31 19.43
C LYS A 816 -22.93 -12.48 19.86
N ALA A 817 -22.57 -13.59 20.52
CA ALA A 817 -21.18 -13.84 20.88
C ALA A 817 -20.26 -13.96 19.66
N TYR A 818 -20.70 -14.69 18.61
CA TYR A 818 -19.95 -14.76 17.35
C TYR A 818 -19.94 -13.45 16.58
N TYR A 819 -21.03 -12.69 16.62
CA TYR A 819 -21.09 -11.37 16.00
C TYR A 819 -20.11 -10.40 16.67
N SER A 820 -20.12 -10.30 18.00
CA SER A 820 -19.20 -9.43 18.73
C SER A 820 -17.74 -9.84 18.54
N LEU A 821 -17.44 -11.15 18.57
CA LEU A 821 -16.09 -11.64 18.25
C LEU A 821 -15.72 -11.34 16.79
N GLY A 822 -16.63 -11.57 15.85
CA GLY A 822 -16.43 -11.31 14.42
C GLY A 822 -16.20 -9.84 14.11
N CYS A 823 -16.92 -8.92 14.77
CA CYS A 823 -16.65 -7.49 14.66
C CYS A 823 -15.28 -7.13 15.24
N ALA A 824 -14.92 -7.68 16.41
CA ALA A 824 -13.64 -7.40 17.06
C ALA A 824 -12.44 -7.92 16.25
N LEU A 825 -12.63 -9.00 15.47
CA LEU A 825 -11.63 -9.56 14.57
C LEU A 825 -11.68 -8.98 13.14
N GLY A 826 -12.62 -8.08 12.83
CA GLY A 826 -12.79 -7.51 11.49
C GLY A 826 -13.40 -8.47 10.45
N ILE A 827 -13.99 -9.59 10.88
CA ILE A 827 -14.61 -10.61 10.02
C ILE A 827 -16.04 -10.24 9.64
N CYS A 828 -16.79 -9.61 10.54
CA CYS A 828 -18.23 -9.36 10.37
C CYS A 828 -18.56 -7.86 10.42
N GLN A 829 -19.30 -7.38 9.41
CA GLN A 829 -19.88 -6.03 9.39
C GLN A 829 -21.35 -6.02 9.84
N SER A 830 -22.04 -7.17 9.77
CA SER A 830 -23.43 -7.33 10.21
C SER A 830 -23.62 -8.63 10.99
N ASN A 831 -24.71 -8.71 11.75
CA ASN A 831 -25.05 -9.90 12.56
C ASN A 831 -25.54 -11.08 11.69
N THR A 832 -25.98 -10.80 10.46
CA THR A 832 -26.44 -11.84 9.54
C THR A 832 -25.28 -12.76 9.19
N ASP A 833 -25.45 -14.06 9.43
CA ASP A 833 -24.48 -15.12 9.17
C ASP A 833 -23.12 -15.01 9.90
N ALA A 834 -23.00 -14.15 10.92
CA ALA A 834 -21.74 -13.94 11.64
C ALA A 834 -21.13 -15.24 12.20
N THR A 835 -21.96 -16.15 12.72
CA THR A 835 -21.50 -17.48 13.18
C THR A 835 -20.86 -18.31 12.06
N MET A 836 -21.42 -18.27 10.85
CA MET A 836 -20.89 -18.99 9.70
C MET A 836 -19.59 -18.35 9.23
N LEU A 837 -19.56 -17.02 9.08
CA LEU A 837 -18.38 -16.27 8.62
C LEU A 837 -17.18 -16.46 9.54
N VAL A 838 -17.36 -16.36 10.87
CA VAL A 838 -16.28 -16.58 11.83
C VAL A 838 -15.80 -18.03 11.79
N LYS A 839 -16.69 -19.02 11.75
CA LYS A 839 -16.28 -20.44 11.66
C LYS A 839 -15.56 -20.75 10.34
N GLN A 840 -16.00 -20.15 9.24
CA GLN A 840 -15.38 -20.30 7.92
C GLN A 840 -13.99 -19.69 7.89
N ASP A 841 -13.81 -18.46 8.40
CA ASP A 841 -12.52 -17.78 8.43
C ASP A 841 -11.50 -18.55 9.31
N PHE A 842 -11.91 -19.02 10.48
CA PHE A 842 -11.07 -19.89 11.33
C PHE A 842 -10.68 -21.18 10.59
N SER A 843 -11.61 -21.82 9.90
CA SER A 843 -11.33 -23.04 9.14
C SER A 843 -10.39 -22.80 7.96
N GLN A 844 -10.57 -21.70 7.21
CA GLN A 844 -9.71 -21.34 6.07
C GLN A 844 -8.29 -21.06 6.51
N LYS A 845 -8.13 -20.38 7.65
CA LYS A 845 -6.83 -20.07 8.27
C LYS A 845 -6.26 -21.22 9.11
N SER A 846 -6.89 -22.40 9.08
CA SER A 846 -6.47 -23.59 9.83
C SER A 846 -6.40 -23.42 11.36
N PHE A 847 -7.19 -22.51 11.93
CA PHE A 847 -7.34 -22.34 13.38
C PHE A 847 -8.45 -23.24 13.97
N PRO A 848 -8.33 -23.68 15.24
CA PRO A 848 -9.38 -24.44 15.91
C PRO A 848 -10.64 -23.60 16.10
N LEU A 849 -11.81 -24.19 15.86
CA LEU A 849 -13.09 -23.48 16.02
C LEU A 849 -13.34 -23.10 17.49
N PRO A 850 -13.84 -21.88 17.78
CA PRO A 850 -14.17 -21.47 19.13
C PRO A 850 -15.23 -22.39 19.76
N LYS A 851 -15.04 -22.74 21.05
CA LYS A 851 -15.96 -23.61 21.79
C LYS A 851 -17.02 -22.79 22.52
N GLU A 852 -18.28 -23.05 22.20
CA GLU A 852 -19.44 -22.38 22.79
C GLU A 852 -19.73 -22.92 24.21
N VAL A 853 -19.82 -22.02 25.19
CA VAL A 853 -20.27 -22.31 26.56
C VAL A 853 -21.41 -21.37 26.90
N ILE A 854 -22.56 -21.93 27.26
CA ILE A 854 -23.77 -21.16 27.60
C ILE A 854 -23.90 -21.07 29.11
N GLU A 855 -24.01 -19.85 29.63
CA GLU A 855 -24.24 -19.57 31.04
C GLU A 855 -25.72 -19.19 31.26
N GLY A 856 -26.35 -19.74 32.30
CA GLY A 856 -27.77 -19.51 32.64
C GLY A 856 -28.69 -20.70 32.31
N ASN A 857 -29.38 -21.21 33.35
CA ASN A 857 -30.40 -22.26 33.20
C ASN A 857 -31.79 -21.69 32.87
N ILE A 858 -32.02 -20.41 33.20
CA ILE A 858 -33.26 -19.66 32.99
C ILE A 858 -32.85 -18.24 32.53
N GLU A 859 -33.68 -17.59 31.70
CA GLU A 859 -33.43 -16.26 31.12
C GLU A 859 -32.99 -15.21 32.16
N PRO A 860 -32.00 -14.34 31.86
CA PRO A 860 -31.28 -14.18 30.60
C PRO A 860 -30.13 -15.18 30.37
N PHE A 861 -29.89 -15.56 29.11
CA PHE A 861 -28.78 -16.42 28.69
C PHE A 861 -27.55 -15.60 28.27
N TYR A 862 -26.36 -16.13 28.55
CA TYR A 862 -25.08 -15.59 28.10
C TYR A 862 -24.27 -16.65 27.38
N CYS A 863 -23.37 -16.24 26.49
CA CYS A 863 -22.48 -17.15 25.78
C CYS A 863 -21.03 -16.69 25.86
N SER A 864 -20.17 -17.62 26.26
CA SER A 864 -18.71 -17.50 26.26
C SER A 864 -18.14 -18.38 25.15
N LEU A 865 -17.21 -17.84 24.37
CA LEU A 865 -16.44 -18.56 23.36
C LEU A 865 -15.04 -18.83 23.91
N ASN A 866 -14.69 -20.10 24.08
CA ASN A 866 -13.41 -20.54 24.63
C ASN A 866 -12.48 -21.07 23.55
N ASN A 867 -11.20 -21.25 23.91
CA ASN A 867 -10.16 -21.85 23.06
C ASN A 867 -9.93 -21.06 21.77
N ILE A 868 -10.01 -19.73 21.84
CA ILE A 868 -9.76 -18.88 20.68
C ILE A 868 -8.26 -18.74 20.51
N SER A 869 -7.71 -19.43 19.50
CA SER A 869 -6.35 -19.21 19.01
C SER A 869 -6.42 -18.61 17.60
N TYR A 870 -5.86 -17.42 17.41
CA TYR A 870 -6.03 -16.62 16.19
C TYR A 870 -4.89 -15.60 16.04
N ASN A 871 -4.41 -15.37 14.82
CA ASN A 871 -3.46 -14.28 14.54
C ASN A 871 -4.20 -13.05 14.00
N VAL A 872 -4.19 -11.95 14.75
CA VAL A 872 -4.80 -10.69 14.33
C VAL A 872 -3.73 -9.79 13.74
N ILE A 873 -4.01 -9.27 12.55
CA ILE A 873 -3.06 -8.50 11.74
C ILE A 873 -3.62 -7.09 11.55
N TYR A 874 -2.83 -6.08 11.89
CA TYR A 874 -3.16 -4.67 11.67
C TYR A 874 -2.13 -4.04 10.74
N GLU A 875 -2.60 -3.59 9.57
CA GLU A 875 -1.75 -2.91 8.61
C GLU A 875 -1.67 -1.41 8.92
N GLY A 876 -0.45 -0.94 9.17
CA GLY A 876 -0.12 0.48 9.34
C GLY A 876 0.53 1.04 8.07
N GLN A 877 0.17 2.27 7.70
CA GLN A 877 0.75 2.96 6.54
C GLN A 877 1.10 4.41 6.88
N GLY A 878 2.15 4.95 6.27
CA GLY A 878 2.57 6.34 6.51
C GLY A 878 3.69 6.84 5.60
N SER A 879 3.97 8.15 5.66
CA SER A 879 5.08 8.79 4.96
C SER A 879 6.44 8.45 5.54
N THR A 880 6.47 8.02 6.80
CA THR A 880 7.66 7.50 7.47
C THR A 880 7.36 6.14 8.11
N GLU A 881 8.41 5.42 8.50
CA GLU A 881 8.27 4.18 9.29
C GLU A 881 7.60 4.45 10.64
N ALA A 882 7.88 5.59 11.27
CA ALA A 882 7.25 5.99 12.52
C ALA A 882 5.75 6.23 12.34
N ASP A 883 5.35 6.89 11.25
CA ASP A 883 3.93 7.12 10.93
C ASP A 883 3.20 5.81 10.66
N ALA A 884 3.82 4.90 9.88
CA ALA A 884 3.25 3.59 9.60
C ALA A 884 3.11 2.77 10.89
N LYS A 885 4.12 2.79 11.76
CA LYS A 885 4.07 2.11 13.06
C LYS A 885 2.97 2.70 13.95
N HIS A 886 2.89 4.01 14.02
CA HIS A 886 1.85 4.71 14.77
C HIS A 886 0.45 4.33 14.26
N ASP A 887 0.20 4.37 12.95
CA ASP A 887 -1.09 4.00 12.34
C ASP A 887 -1.46 2.53 12.62
N GLY A 888 -0.51 1.60 12.47
CA GLY A 888 -0.73 0.18 12.76
C GLY A 888 -1.04 -0.07 14.25
N LEU A 889 -0.31 0.56 15.15
CA LEU A 889 -0.54 0.47 16.60
C LEU A 889 -1.85 1.14 17.01
N GLN A 890 -2.23 2.25 16.39
CA GLN A 890 -3.50 2.92 16.65
C GLN A 890 -4.69 2.03 16.27
N LYS A 891 -4.62 1.37 15.11
CA LYS A 891 -5.61 0.36 14.70
C LYS A 891 -5.70 -0.81 15.69
N ALA A 892 -4.55 -1.32 16.13
CA ALA A 892 -4.49 -2.37 17.15
C ALA A 892 -5.10 -1.90 18.50
N LEU A 893 -4.78 -0.69 18.95
CA LEU A 893 -5.29 -0.11 20.19
C LEU A 893 -6.80 0.12 20.15
N HIS A 894 -7.38 0.37 18.98
CA HIS A 894 -8.82 0.51 18.81
C HIS A 894 -9.55 -0.83 18.86
N ALA A 895 -9.00 -1.89 18.24
CA ALA A 895 -9.68 -3.18 18.09
C ALA A 895 -9.46 -4.15 19.27
N LEU A 896 -8.24 -4.25 19.79
CA LEU A 896 -7.89 -5.19 20.88
C LEU A 896 -8.72 -5.01 22.16
N PRO A 897 -9.04 -3.80 22.66
CA PRO A 897 -9.91 -3.68 23.83
C PRO A 897 -11.28 -4.33 23.65
N LEU A 898 -11.84 -4.34 22.43
CA LEU A 898 -13.11 -5.02 22.14
C LEU A 898 -12.98 -6.55 22.31
N ILE A 899 -11.85 -7.12 21.90
CA ILE A 899 -11.53 -8.55 22.07
C ILE A 899 -11.44 -8.94 23.55
N PHE A 900 -10.85 -8.07 24.38
CA PHE A 900 -10.65 -8.33 25.80
C PHE A 900 -11.79 -7.85 26.71
N GLY A 901 -12.83 -7.24 26.14
CA GLY A 901 -14.03 -6.77 26.85
C GLY A 901 -13.84 -5.47 27.63
N TYR A 902 -12.90 -4.62 27.21
CA TYR A 902 -12.71 -3.24 27.67
C TYR A 902 -13.49 -2.26 26.79
N LYS A 903 -14.02 -1.17 27.36
CA LYS A 903 -14.85 -0.20 26.61
C LYS A 903 -14.02 0.67 25.65
N THR A 904 -12.89 1.21 26.12
CA THR A 904 -11.90 2.00 25.33
C THR A 904 -10.62 2.17 26.17
N LEU A 905 -9.47 2.31 25.54
CA LEU A 905 -8.21 2.72 26.18
C LEU A 905 -7.94 4.22 26.01
N PRO A 906 -7.10 4.84 26.85
CA PRO A 906 -6.64 6.21 26.64
C PRO A 906 -5.91 6.34 25.30
N SER A 907 -6.18 7.41 24.54
CA SER A 907 -5.34 7.77 23.39
C SER A 907 -3.99 8.23 23.92
N SER A 908 -2.90 7.58 23.48
CA SER A 908 -1.54 8.05 23.71
C SER A 908 -0.99 8.76 22.48
N GLY A 909 0.00 9.64 22.69
CA GLY A 909 0.55 10.50 21.65
C GLY A 909 1.76 9.93 20.91
N SER A 910 2.41 8.89 21.43
CA SER A 910 3.56 8.25 20.79
C SER A 910 3.33 6.78 20.46
N ALA A 911 4.08 6.27 19.48
CA ALA A 911 4.06 4.87 19.10
C ALA A 911 4.57 3.96 20.23
N GLU A 912 5.57 4.40 20.99
CA GLU A 912 6.16 3.67 22.12
C GLU A 912 5.15 3.51 23.27
N GLU A 913 4.39 4.56 23.56
CA GLU A 913 3.32 4.50 24.57
C GLU A 913 2.19 3.55 24.13
N MET A 914 1.76 3.62 22.86
CA MET A 914 0.74 2.70 22.33
C MET A 914 1.19 1.24 22.40
N GLU A 915 2.43 0.98 22.00
CA GLU A 915 3.03 -0.36 22.07
C GLU A 915 3.12 -0.87 23.52
N ALA A 916 3.55 -0.02 24.46
CA ALA A 916 3.60 -0.37 25.88
C ALA A 916 2.20 -0.66 26.44
N GLN A 917 1.20 0.13 26.08
CA GLN A 917 -0.19 -0.09 26.50
C GLN A 917 -0.74 -1.41 25.96
N ILE A 918 -0.58 -1.68 24.66
CA ILE A 918 -1.03 -2.92 24.04
C ILE A 918 -0.34 -4.12 24.70
N ASN A 919 0.99 -4.09 24.85
CA ASN A 919 1.74 -5.16 25.48
C ASN A 919 1.34 -5.39 26.95
N THR A 920 0.99 -4.32 27.68
CA THR A 920 0.46 -4.44 29.04
C THR A 920 -0.85 -5.20 29.08
N ILE A 921 -1.76 -4.94 28.13
CA ILE A 921 -3.06 -5.62 28.04
C ILE A 921 -2.90 -7.07 27.65
N LEU A 922 -2.05 -7.35 26.65
CA LEU A 922 -1.73 -8.71 26.21
C LEU A 922 -1.15 -9.51 27.37
N THR A 923 -0.17 -8.95 28.09
CA THR A 923 0.46 -9.61 29.24
C THR A 923 -0.54 -9.86 30.38
N ARG A 924 -1.40 -8.89 30.72
CA ARG A 924 -2.49 -9.07 31.72
C ARG A 924 -3.46 -10.20 31.37
N LYS A 925 -3.58 -10.53 30.08
CA LYS A 925 -4.46 -11.58 29.56
C LYS A 925 -3.69 -12.87 29.20
N ASN A 926 -2.44 -13.00 29.67
CA ASN A 926 -1.54 -14.13 29.38
C ASN A 926 -1.34 -14.38 27.89
N GLN A 927 -1.35 -13.32 27.07
CA GLN A 927 -1.08 -13.36 25.65
C GLN A 927 0.37 -12.96 25.37
N LYS A 928 0.89 -13.37 24.20
CA LYS A 928 2.23 -12.94 23.75
C LYS A 928 2.22 -11.44 23.47
N LYS A 929 3.39 -10.81 23.62
CA LYS A 929 3.60 -9.43 23.19
C LYS A 929 3.40 -9.31 21.67
N LEU A 930 3.01 -8.13 21.22
CA LEU A 930 2.86 -7.85 19.79
C LEU A 930 4.20 -8.00 19.06
N THR A 931 4.13 -8.35 17.78
CA THR A 931 5.29 -8.50 16.90
C THR A 931 5.08 -7.73 15.59
N TYR A 932 6.16 -7.45 14.87
CA TYR A 932 6.12 -6.81 13.55
C TYR A 932 6.73 -7.76 12.53
N SER A 933 6.14 -7.89 11.34
CA SER A 933 6.52 -8.96 10.40
C SER A 933 6.80 -8.50 8.97
N LEU A 934 6.16 -7.44 8.48
CA LEU A 934 6.29 -6.99 7.10
C LEU A 934 6.60 -5.50 7.07
N LYS A 935 7.70 -5.12 6.43
CA LYS A 935 8.04 -3.73 6.11
C LYS A 935 8.18 -3.61 4.61
N TRP A 936 7.26 -2.87 3.98
CA TRP A 936 7.39 -2.50 2.57
C TRP A 936 7.50 -0.99 2.46
N HIS A 937 8.16 -0.54 1.40
CA HIS A 937 8.27 0.85 1.06
C HIS A 937 8.01 0.98 -0.44
N ARG A 938 7.19 1.95 -0.82
CA ARG A 938 6.82 2.19 -2.21
C ARG A 938 7.02 3.66 -2.57
N TYR A 939 7.18 3.92 -3.86
CA TYR A 939 7.53 5.22 -4.42
C TYR A 939 6.49 5.65 -5.45
N MET A 940 6.28 6.96 -5.54
CA MET A 940 5.51 7.58 -6.60
C MET A 940 6.23 8.83 -7.08
N SER A 941 6.51 8.90 -8.38
CA SER A 941 7.17 10.05 -9.00
C SER A 941 6.15 10.90 -9.74
N SER A 942 6.26 12.22 -9.59
CA SER A 942 5.39 13.19 -10.23
C SER A 942 6.19 14.34 -10.84
N ALA A 943 5.70 14.89 -11.95
CA ALA A 943 6.25 16.07 -12.60
C ALA A 943 5.18 17.14 -12.82
N LYS A 944 5.57 18.40 -12.62
CA LYS A 944 4.73 19.58 -12.87
C LYS A 944 5.31 20.39 -14.03
N LEU A 945 4.53 20.57 -15.08
CA LEU A 945 4.93 21.22 -16.32
C LEU A 945 4.03 22.43 -16.58
N LEU A 946 4.60 23.60 -16.82
CA LEU A 946 3.86 24.78 -17.23
C LEU A 946 3.90 24.93 -18.74
N PHE A 947 2.73 24.87 -19.37
CA PHE A 947 2.52 25.31 -20.75
C PHE A 947 2.09 26.78 -20.70
N LYS A 948 2.86 27.64 -21.35
CA LYS A 948 2.61 29.08 -21.40
C LYS A 948 2.47 29.54 -22.85
N ASP A 949 1.28 30.02 -23.18
CA ASP A 949 0.89 30.51 -24.50
C ASP A 949 1.24 29.49 -25.61
N TYR A 950 1.17 28.21 -25.26
CA TYR A 950 1.59 27.12 -26.12
C TYR A 950 0.59 26.96 -27.26
N THR A 951 1.10 26.92 -28.49
CA THR A 951 0.26 26.93 -29.69
C THR A 951 0.42 25.62 -30.46
N MET A 952 -0.69 24.92 -30.66
CA MET A 952 -0.79 23.74 -31.50
C MET A 952 -1.44 24.09 -32.84
N LYS A 953 -1.06 23.41 -33.92
CA LYS A 953 -1.64 23.61 -35.27
C LYS A 953 -2.16 22.28 -35.83
N SER A 954 -3.17 22.33 -36.68
CA SER A 954 -3.67 21.16 -37.42
C SER A 954 -4.19 21.58 -38.78
N THR A 955 -3.68 20.92 -39.83
CA THR A 955 -4.01 21.21 -41.24
C THR A 955 -4.58 20.00 -41.98
N ARG A 956 -4.60 18.82 -41.34
CA ARG A 956 -4.84 17.52 -42.00
C ARG A 956 -6.28 17.03 -41.92
N GLN A 957 -7.17 17.72 -41.21
CA GLN A 957 -8.58 17.34 -41.13
C GLN A 957 -9.41 17.96 -42.26
N ALA A 958 -10.53 17.31 -42.59
CA ALA A 958 -11.39 17.65 -43.74
C ALA A 958 -11.93 19.09 -43.75
N ASN A 959 -11.98 19.76 -42.60
CA ASN A 959 -12.38 21.16 -42.48
C ASN A 959 -11.89 21.76 -41.15
N LYS A 960 -11.98 23.08 -41.04
CA LYS A 960 -11.60 23.86 -39.85
C LYS A 960 -12.28 23.36 -38.57
N LYS A 961 -13.56 22.97 -38.63
CA LYS A 961 -14.29 22.43 -37.46
C LYS A 961 -13.71 21.10 -36.99
N ALA A 962 -13.34 20.23 -37.92
CA ALA A 962 -12.68 18.96 -37.63
C ALA A 962 -11.26 19.16 -37.10
N ASN A 963 -10.49 20.14 -37.64
CA ASN A 963 -9.18 20.52 -37.11
C ASN A 963 -9.27 21.01 -35.66
N ARG A 964 -10.22 21.91 -35.35
CA ARG A 964 -10.46 22.38 -33.97
C ARG A 964 -10.89 21.26 -33.02
N SER A 965 -11.74 20.35 -33.48
CA SER A 965 -12.16 19.16 -32.71
C SER A 965 -10.99 18.21 -32.43
N HIS A 966 -10.13 18.01 -33.42
CA HIS A 966 -8.91 17.22 -33.27
C HIS A 966 -7.94 17.85 -32.26
N LEU A 967 -7.67 19.16 -32.38
CA LEU A 967 -6.86 19.90 -31.41
C LEU A 967 -7.44 19.82 -29.99
N SER A 968 -8.77 19.91 -29.85
CA SER A 968 -9.43 19.81 -28.54
C SER A 968 -9.23 18.44 -27.90
N ARG A 969 -9.29 17.36 -28.69
CA ARG A 969 -9.01 16.00 -28.22
C ARG A 969 -7.55 15.84 -27.81
N CYS A 970 -6.60 16.33 -28.60
CA CYS A 970 -5.18 16.28 -28.27
C CYS A 970 -4.89 16.98 -26.93
N MET A 971 -5.53 18.13 -26.68
CA MET A 971 -5.41 18.84 -25.40
C MET A 971 -6.01 18.03 -24.24
N LEU A 972 -7.21 17.47 -24.39
CA LEU A 972 -7.80 16.60 -23.36
C LEU A 972 -6.91 15.38 -23.05
N SER A 973 -6.31 14.76 -24.08
CA SER A 973 -5.38 13.65 -23.93
C SER A 973 -4.06 14.06 -23.26
N LEU A 974 -3.54 15.25 -23.56
CA LEU A 974 -2.39 15.83 -22.85
C LEU A 974 -2.71 16.02 -21.35
N LEU A 975 -3.92 16.45 -21.02
CA LEU A 975 -4.39 16.67 -19.65
C LEU A 975 -4.71 15.36 -18.90
N GLY A 976 -4.69 14.21 -19.58
CA GLY A 976 -4.99 12.90 -18.97
C GLY A 976 -6.48 12.59 -18.82
N GLU A 977 -7.36 13.33 -19.51
CA GLU A 977 -8.81 13.13 -19.46
C GLU A 977 -9.26 11.99 -20.39
N LYS A 978 -10.16 11.13 -19.90
CA LYS A 978 -10.72 10.02 -20.69
C LYS A 978 -11.74 10.57 -21.68
N THR A 979 -11.54 10.32 -22.98
CA THR A 979 -12.44 10.76 -24.04
C THR A 979 -13.37 9.62 -24.46
N GLU A 980 -14.62 9.63 -24.00
CA GLU A 980 -15.64 8.69 -24.46
C GLU A 980 -16.32 9.18 -25.75
N SER A 981 -16.60 8.26 -26.68
CA SER A 981 -17.10 8.60 -28.03
C SER A 981 -18.55 9.10 -28.07
N ASN A 982 -19.31 8.94 -26.98
CA ASN A 982 -20.76 9.23 -26.93
C ASN A 982 -21.12 10.45 -26.04
N GLY A 983 -20.14 11.29 -25.70
CA GLY A 983 -20.31 12.48 -24.84
C GLY A 983 -20.48 13.82 -25.59
N PRO A 984 -20.53 14.94 -24.86
CA PRO A 984 -20.51 16.29 -25.45
C PRO A 984 -19.27 16.50 -26.32
N SER A 985 -19.32 17.48 -27.24
CA SER A 985 -18.20 17.72 -28.17
C SER A 985 -16.89 17.97 -27.41
N PHE A 986 -15.76 17.45 -27.92
CA PHE A 986 -14.45 17.58 -27.24
C PHE A 986 -14.10 19.02 -26.85
N ARG A 987 -14.54 19.99 -27.65
CA ARG A 987 -14.36 21.41 -27.34
C ARG A 987 -15.13 21.85 -26.10
N SER A 988 -16.38 21.42 -25.96
CA SER A 988 -17.19 21.73 -24.77
C SER A 988 -16.59 21.12 -23.51
N CYS A 989 -16.10 19.88 -23.59
CA CYS A 989 -15.45 19.22 -22.44
C CYS A 989 -14.16 19.94 -22.05
N LEU A 990 -13.38 20.39 -23.04
CA LEU A 990 -12.15 21.14 -22.81
C LEU A 990 -12.42 22.51 -22.18
N ASP A 991 -13.39 23.26 -22.70
CA ASP A 991 -13.77 24.57 -22.15
C ASP A 991 -14.27 24.41 -20.70
N GLU A 992 -15.11 23.41 -20.42
CA GLU A 992 -15.59 23.10 -19.07
C GLU A 992 -14.44 22.75 -18.11
N TRP A 993 -13.46 21.98 -18.59
CA TRP A 993 -12.29 21.60 -17.79
C TRP A 993 -11.47 22.81 -17.34
N PHE A 994 -11.25 23.78 -18.25
CA PHE A 994 -10.54 25.03 -17.95
C PHE A 994 -11.34 25.92 -17.02
N MET A 995 -12.64 26.09 -17.28
CA MET A 995 -13.53 26.93 -16.47
C MET A 995 -13.67 26.45 -15.03
N LYS A 996 -13.77 25.12 -14.80
CA LYS A 996 -13.82 24.54 -13.44
C LYS A 996 -12.56 24.84 -12.61
N ARG A 997 -11.44 25.14 -13.26
CA ARG A 997 -10.16 25.44 -12.61
C ARG A 997 -9.83 26.93 -12.60
N GLY A 998 -10.78 27.79 -12.99
CA GLY A 998 -10.57 29.23 -13.06
C GLY A 998 -9.57 29.66 -14.14
N LEU A 999 -9.32 28.81 -15.15
CA LEU A 999 -8.37 29.07 -16.22
C LEU A 999 -9.07 29.61 -17.46
N GLN A 1000 -8.34 30.41 -18.26
CA GLN A 1000 -8.82 30.92 -19.54
C GLN A 1000 -8.92 29.77 -20.57
N PRO A 1001 -10.09 29.58 -21.22
CA PRO A 1001 -10.24 28.54 -22.25
C PRO A 1001 -9.28 28.73 -23.44
N PRO A 1002 -8.92 27.64 -24.14
CA PRO A 1002 -8.03 27.72 -25.31
C PRO A 1002 -8.60 28.62 -26.43
N VAL A 1003 -7.74 29.46 -26.99
CA VAL A 1003 -8.09 30.37 -28.10
C VAL A 1003 -7.85 29.67 -29.43
N PHE A 1004 -8.89 29.53 -30.26
CA PHE A 1004 -8.80 28.89 -31.57
C PHE A 1004 -8.84 29.93 -32.69
N GLU A 1005 -7.86 29.87 -33.59
CA GLU A 1005 -7.74 30.76 -34.76
C GLU A 1005 -7.56 29.93 -36.03
N ASP A 1006 -7.93 30.49 -37.18
CA ASP A 1006 -7.66 29.88 -38.47
C ASP A 1006 -6.23 30.22 -38.93
N THR A 1007 -5.58 29.30 -39.65
CA THR A 1007 -4.26 29.57 -40.26
C THR A 1007 -4.42 30.11 -41.68
N GLU A 1008 -3.32 30.62 -42.26
CA GLU A 1008 -3.28 31.09 -43.65
C GLU A 1008 -3.49 29.95 -44.67
N GLU A 1009 -3.31 28.69 -44.25
CA GLU A 1009 -3.65 27.53 -45.07
C GLU A 1009 -5.17 27.36 -45.16
N ALA A 1010 -5.69 27.07 -46.37
CA ALA A 1010 -7.13 27.09 -46.69
C ALA A 1010 -8.05 26.28 -45.73
N GLN A 1011 -7.51 25.29 -45.02
CA GLN A 1011 -8.26 24.45 -44.08
C GLN A 1011 -7.65 24.37 -42.67
N GLY A 1012 -6.53 25.05 -42.39
CA GLY A 1012 -5.82 24.87 -41.12
C GLY A 1012 -6.45 25.63 -39.94
N SER A 1013 -6.19 25.12 -38.74
CA SER A 1013 -6.57 25.76 -37.48
C SER A 1013 -5.42 25.67 -36.48
N LYS A 1014 -5.31 26.66 -35.61
CA LYS A 1014 -4.38 26.68 -34.48
C LYS A 1014 -5.13 26.96 -33.19
N ALA A 1015 -4.56 26.49 -32.08
CA ALA A 1015 -5.12 26.66 -30.75
C ALA A 1015 -4.03 27.02 -29.75
N THR A 1016 -4.24 28.07 -28.97
CA THR A 1016 -3.28 28.61 -28.01
C THR A 1016 -3.85 28.54 -26.60
N PHE A 1017 -3.07 28.01 -25.65
CA PHE A 1017 -3.51 27.83 -24.26
C PHE A 1017 -2.35 27.94 -23.26
N SER A 1018 -2.71 28.19 -21.99
CA SER A 1018 -1.80 28.23 -20.85
C SER A 1018 -2.35 27.36 -19.72
N VAL A 1019 -1.57 26.40 -19.23
CA VAL A 1019 -1.99 25.46 -18.18
C VAL A 1019 -0.79 24.88 -17.44
N SER A 1020 -0.93 24.66 -16.13
CA SER A 1020 0.01 23.84 -15.36
C SER A 1020 -0.49 22.39 -15.30
N LEU A 1021 0.31 21.47 -15.82
CA LEU A 1021 0.05 20.05 -15.92
C LEU A 1021 0.82 19.30 -14.83
N SER A 1022 0.09 18.73 -13.87
CA SER A 1022 0.64 17.75 -12.93
C SER A 1022 0.45 16.34 -13.50
N CYS A 1023 1.54 15.59 -13.60
CA CYS A 1023 1.57 14.24 -14.17
C CYS A 1023 2.22 13.28 -13.18
N SER A 1024 1.56 12.15 -12.93
CA SER A 1024 2.02 11.04 -12.10
C SER A 1024 1.51 9.71 -12.69
N HIS A 1025 2.15 8.61 -12.35
CA HIS A 1025 1.62 7.27 -12.64
C HIS A 1025 0.57 6.87 -11.58
N ALA A 1026 -0.30 5.90 -11.91
CA ALA A 1026 -1.47 5.57 -11.09
C ALA A 1026 -1.16 4.70 -9.85
N ASP A 1027 -0.15 3.83 -9.96
CA ASP A 1027 0.19 2.84 -8.93
C ASP A 1027 1.42 3.29 -8.12
N TRP A 1028 1.67 2.67 -6.97
CA TRP A 1028 2.90 2.89 -6.20
C TRP A 1028 3.92 1.79 -6.53
N GLU A 1029 5.17 2.16 -6.81
CA GLU A 1029 6.21 1.24 -7.28
C GLU A 1029 7.16 0.82 -6.16
N ASP A 1030 7.74 -0.38 -6.26
CA ASP A 1030 8.56 -0.94 -5.17
C ASP A 1030 9.97 -0.32 -5.07
N ASN A 1031 10.39 0.45 -6.07
CA ASN A 1031 11.63 1.23 -6.05
C ASN A 1031 11.48 2.55 -6.82
N LEU A 1032 12.36 3.51 -6.53
CA LEU A 1032 12.32 4.87 -7.09
C LEU A 1032 12.59 4.88 -8.61
N GLU A 1033 13.50 4.04 -9.09
CA GLU A 1033 13.86 3.95 -10.52
C GLU A 1033 12.65 3.52 -11.37
N ALA A 1034 11.90 2.52 -10.90
CA ALA A 1034 10.65 2.08 -11.52
C ALA A 1034 9.59 3.18 -11.51
N ALA A 1035 9.45 3.93 -10.41
CA ALA A 1035 8.52 5.08 -10.33
C ALA A 1035 8.86 6.17 -11.35
N ILE A 1036 10.14 6.48 -11.51
CA ILE A 1036 10.64 7.45 -12.51
C ILE A 1036 10.38 6.93 -13.92
N GLU A 1037 10.70 5.66 -14.21
CA GLU A 1037 10.45 5.07 -15.52
C GLU A 1037 8.97 5.12 -15.89
N LYS A 1038 8.07 4.82 -14.94
CA LYS A 1038 6.62 4.91 -15.12
C LYS A 1038 6.15 6.35 -15.35
N LEU A 1039 6.72 7.32 -14.65
CA LEU A 1039 6.46 8.74 -14.89
C LEU A 1039 6.88 9.14 -16.32
N ILE A 1040 8.07 8.72 -16.77
CA ILE A 1040 8.56 8.98 -18.13
C ILE A 1040 7.65 8.33 -19.18
N GLN A 1041 7.21 7.09 -18.94
CA GLN A 1041 6.26 6.40 -19.83
C GLN A 1041 4.92 7.13 -19.93
N GLU A 1042 4.38 7.62 -18.81
CA GLU A 1042 3.13 8.39 -18.79
C GLU A 1042 3.28 9.77 -19.46
N LEU A 1043 4.38 10.48 -19.21
CA LEU A 1043 4.70 11.73 -19.90
C LEU A 1043 4.84 11.52 -21.42
N SER A 1044 5.59 10.50 -21.84
CA SER A 1044 5.78 10.13 -23.25
C SER A 1044 4.44 9.79 -23.91
N LYS A 1045 3.57 9.06 -23.21
CA LYS A 1045 2.21 8.75 -23.66
C LYS A 1045 1.36 10.01 -23.86
N ARG A 1046 1.43 10.98 -22.94
CA ARG A 1046 0.70 12.26 -23.06
C ARG A 1046 1.26 13.14 -24.17
N PHE A 1047 2.58 13.19 -24.33
CA PHE A 1047 3.24 14.03 -25.34
C PHE A 1047 3.07 13.50 -26.77
N ARG A 1048 2.88 12.20 -26.97
CA ARG A 1048 2.59 11.64 -28.32
C ARG A 1048 1.44 12.32 -29.03
N TYR A 1049 0.40 12.75 -28.30
CA TYR A 1049 -0.73 13.48 -28.87
C TYR A 1049 -0.40 14.89 -29.35
N LEU A 1050 0.79 15.42 -29.03
CA LEU A 1050 1.31 16.68 -29.56
C LEU A 1050 2.00 16.50 -30.92
N THR A 1051 2.50 15.30 -31.21
CA THR A 1051 3.25 14.93 -32.42
C THR A 1051 2.47 14.10 -33.43
N GLU A 1052 1.21 13.73 -33.16
CA GLU A 1052 0.28 13.08 -34.11
C GLU A 1052 -0.09 13.96 -35.33
N GLN A 1053 0.80 14.89 -35.70
CA GLN A 1053 0.78 15.59 -36.96
C GLN A 1053 1.32 14.75 -38.11
N ASP A 1054 2.06 13.64 -37.92
CA ASP A 1054 2.83 13.00 -39.03
C ASP A 1054 2.52 11.56 -39.42
N THR A 1055 1.64 10.82 -38.75
CA THR A 1055 1.37 9.41 -39.11
C THR A 1055 -0.11 9.15 -39.40
N TYR A 1056 -0.48 9.28 -40.68
CA TYR A 1056 -1.32 8.34 -41.43
C TYR A 1056 -1.05 8.51 -42.92
#